data_AF-A0AA48GPG9-F1
#
_entry.id   AF-A0AA48GPG9-F1
#
_cell.length_a   1.000
_cell.length_b   1.000
_cell.length_c   1.000
_cell.angle_alpha   90.00
_cell.angle_beta   90.00
_cell.angle_gamma   90.00
#
_symmetry.space_group_name_H-M   'P 1'
#
loop_
_entity.id
_entity.type
_entity.pdbx_description
1 polymer ?
#
loop_
_entity_poly.entity_id
_entity_poly.type
_entity_poly.pdbx_seq_one_letter_code
_entity_poly.pdbx_strand_id
1 'polypeptide(L)'
;MRMLPTRSRFTALGFLLAAGTAALAAPVSAVQAGIAAGAWLQRTPRPLETALQPTLTGIETHADADGRVLFHQVKLDGGGFLVLAPDDTLEPVIAFAPQGSLDPDPENHLYLMLQRDMRTRLDVMVRNRTASGPGAAEAAAFKAQVQWKNLLEAPQALALSVGSVSDVRVAPLVASTWNQGAAGGKLTYNYYTPSAYPCGCVATAMAQLMRFHQWPTTAIGAIPFKVTSDKVAQTLTTRGGDGVGGAYVWSDMPLSPGAATTDAQRKMIGSLCLDAGLSVNMAYAADGSGATTSKVPGALMTTFKYANAFYGYRNMDELSGHGLTDMVQPDLDAGYPVILAITGDGGHAVVADGYGYTGSTLYHHLNLGWGGSDNAWYNLPDIGTFANFNLIHGCVYNAFPSGTGEVISGRITDGAGTPVPGVTVTGGTVTSTTNAAGIYALKGVTAGIQTITATRSGQTYPQAVRITGSSVANTTTTGNLWGVDLVQGGGATPTIAPQPLTQNAKLGGSATFTAGATGQGPLHFQWTKNGAAVGTDSPVYTLASAALADDQAAIGLKVTGSQGSADSVPVALNVVRLFNGDFEKGNQGWDLMDDSVVLSSGYYDMVEPHGGGLWLCLGDWTGPVTDYAMQDIELPDVGKLDLSFWLGIGNKSKTPSSVANTFQVLVLDTNNAVLGTFAPRDNTQAALDASGKVVWNAVGPISLAPWKGRTVRLRLESTQAGATDTGTVFAVDDIALAIGAPGPAVALAQGPRTIATGAQVPFSATVTGFSADNRVDWTVNPALGTFSAARTAGDGTPTLFTAGTAAGTCTVTATPVETGNAATTTLALVDAAAVTVGLAPLAPTTATGQNVTFTSTVTPLTDASVTWTATGGTFSVSGGTTATWSAASAGTYTITATSNGAPSRAASTTVNVLDLGSIALTLTPATAVLRPGGSATFTAGGDLGLGVDWTLTAPATHAETGLASTVTVPSTTPLATATYTLTATHKLATAAKATATITVRGLDLDGDGALGFCDLLTLAGQWGKDASSPANFKGSGTVDDTDLATLLTQLQ
;
A
#
# COMPACT_ATOMS: atom_id res chain seq x y z
N MET A 1 21.48 -13.01 -49.75
CA MET A 1 21.49 -11.57 -50.10
C MET A 1 21.11 -11.41 -51.58
N ARG A 2 19.84 -11.14 -51.90
CA ARG A 2 19.39 -10.22 -52.98
C ARG A 2 17.85 -10.14 -52.99
N MET A 3 17.39 -8.93 -53.28
CA MET A 3 16.13 -8.28 -52.94
C MET A 3 14.94 -8.51 -53.91
N LEU A 4 13.71 -8.45 -53.32
CA LEU A 4 12.39 -7.90 -53.77
C LEU A 4 11.77 -8.34 -55.15
N PRO A 5 10.44 -8.13 -55.44
CA PRO A 5 9.30 -7.49 -54.73
C PRO A 5 8.03 -8.43 -54.64
N THR A 6 6.82 -8.13 -54.13
CA THR A 6 5.83 -7.06 -54.39
C THR A 6 4.63 -7.18 -53.41
N ARG A 7 3.92 -6.07 -53.20
CA ARG A 7 2.79 -5.85 -52.28
C ARG A 7 1.45 -6.43 -52.77
N SER A 8 0.58 -6.81 -51.84
CA SER A 8 -0.89 -6.64 -51.91
C SER A 8 -1.45 -6.64 -50.48
N ARG A 9 -2.04 -5.50 -50.07
CA ARG A 9 -2.59 -5.24 -48.74
C ARG A 9 -4.04 -5.73 -48.67
N PHE A 10 -4.36 -6.59 -47.71
CA PHE A 10 -5.72 -6.79 -47.20
C PHE A 10 -5.76 -6.32 -45.75
N THR A 11 -6.76 -5.50 -45.47
CA THR A 11 -7.06 -4.81 -44.21
C THR A 11 -7.61 -5.82 -43.20
N ALA A 12 -6.81 -6.20 -42.20
CA ALA A 12 -7.30 -6.86 -40.99
C ALA A 12 -7.52 -5.78 -39.92
N LEU A 13 -8.79 -5.55 -39.61
CA LEU A 13 -9.26 -4.69 -38.53
C LEU A 13 -8.95 -5.40 -37.20
N GLY A 14 -7.80 -5.09 -36.61
CA GLY A 14 -7.40 -5.57 -35.30
C GLY A 14 -8.07 -4.74 -34.20
N PHE A 15 -8.88 -5.41 -33.38
CA PHE A 15 -9.16 -5.00 -32.00
C PHE A 15 -7.84 -4.67 -31.30
N LEU A 16 -7.52 -3.39 -31.12
CA LEU A 16 -6.62 -2.97 -30.06
C LEU A 16 -7.48 -2.76 -28.81
N LEU A 17 -7.39 -3.70 -27.88
CA LEU A 17 -7.61 -3.45 -26.47
C LEU A 17 -6.90 -2.14 -26.11
N ALA A 18 -7.59 -1.24 -25.42
CA ALA A 18 -6.97 -0.17 -24.66
C ALA A 18 -6.08 -0.83 -23.59
N ALA A 19 -4.81 -1.07 -23.92
CA ALA A 19 -3.77 -1.21 -22.92
C ALA A 19 -3.73 0.15 -22.17
N GLY A 20 -4.01 0.11 -20.86
CA GLY A 20 -3.77 1.26 -19.99
C GLY A 20 -2.36 1.78 -20.24
N THR A 21 -2.23 3.08 -20.45
CA THR A 21 -0.91 3.71 -20.45
C THR A 21 -0.35 3.53 -19.06
N ALA A 22 0.54 2.55 -18.88
CA ALA A 22 1.30 2.39 -17.66
C ALA A 22 1.94 3.73 -17.29
N ALA A 23 1.81 4.15 -16.03
CA ALA A 23 2.49 5.33 -15.51
C ALA A 23 4.01 5.14 -15.71
N LEU A 24 4.59 5.81 -16.71
CA LEU A 24 6.02 5.80 -16.94
C LEU A 24 6.66 6.70 -15.88
N ALA A 25 7.55 6.14 -15.08
CA ALA A 25 8.25 6.87 -14.05
C ALA A 25 9.32 7.79 -14.62
N ALA A 26 9.43 8.99 -14.06
CA ALA A 26 10.50 9.93 -14.36
C ALA A 26 11.42 10.10 -13.14
N PRO A 27 12.76 10.04 -13.31
CA PRO A 27 13.69 10.42 -12.26
C PRO A 27 13.46 11.87 -11.84
N VAL A 28 13.49 12.11 -10.53
CA VAL A 28 13.47 13.44 -9.94
C VAL A 28 14.91 13.90 -9.75
N SER A 29 15.23 15.13 -10.19
CA SER A 29 16.52 15.76 -9.96
C SER A 29 16.58 16.50 -8.62
N ALA A 30 17.78 16.76 -8.10
CA ALA A 30 17.97 17.56 -6.89
C ALA A 30 17.30 18.95 -6.96
N VAL A 31 17.27 19.57 -8.16
CA VAL A 31 16.60 20.86 -8.37
C VAL A 31 15.07 20.72 -8.27
N GLN A 32 14.50 19.69 -8.91
CA GLN A 32 13.07 19.39 -8.77
C GLN A 32 12.69 19.08 -7.32
N ALA A 33 13.54 18.34 -6.60
CA ALA A 33 13.35 18.08 -5.19
C ALA A 33 13.36 19.38 -4.36
N GLY A 34 14.28 20.32 -4.64
CA GLY A 34 14.31 21.63 -3.99
C GLY A 34 13.06 22.47 -4.23
N ILE A 35 12.58 22.52 -5.47
CA ILE A 35 11.34 23.21 -5.85
C ILE A 35 10.15 22.59 -5.11
N ALA A 36 10.04 21.26 -5.15
CA ALA A 36 8.95 20.54 -4.52
C ALA A 36 8.96 20.72 -2.99
N ALA A 37 10.13 20.67 -2.35
CA ALA A 37 10.29 20.93 -0.92
C ALA A 37 9.86 22.34 -0.54
N GLY A 38 10.29 23.36 -1.30
CA GLY A 38 9.89 24.75 -1.08
C GLY A 38 8.37 24.94 -1.23
N ALA A 39 7.77 24.38 -2.29
CA ALA A 39 6.33 24.43 -2.50
C ALA A 39 5.54 23.68 -1.41
N TRP A 40 6.06 22.55 -0.94
CA TRP A 40 5.45 21.75 0.11
C TRP A 40 5.45 22.49 1.45
N LEU A 41 6.58 23.10 1.83
CA LEU A 41 6.70 23.94 3.04
C LEU A 41 5.82 25.20 2.97
N GLN A 42 5.66 25.80 1.79
CA GLN A 42 4.73 26.93 1.62
C GLN A 42 3.27 26.53 1.81
N ARG A 43 2.88 25.33 1.36
CA ARG A 43 1.51 24.81 1.53
C ARG A 43 1.25 24.37 2.96
N THR A 44 2.27 23.81 3.60
CA THR A 44 2.17 23.25 4.96
C THR A 44 3.30 23.80 5.82
N PRO A 45 3.21 25.05 6.30
CA PRO A 45 4.30 25.69 7.04
C PRO A 45 4.56 25.07 8.42
N ARG A 46 3.62 24.26 8.92
CA ARG A 46 3.75 23.47 10.15
C ARG A 46 3.20 22.06 9.95
N PRO A 47 3.87 21.21 9.15
CA PRO A 47 3.37 19.88 8.85
C PRO A 47 3.32 19.06 10.13
N LEU A 48 2.15 18.49 10.40
CA LEU A 48 1.88 17.70 11.60
C LEU A 48 2.29 18.43 12.88
N GLU A 49 1.97 19.73 12.94
CA GLU A 49 2.32 20.65 14.04
C GLU A 49 3.84 20.82 14.29
N THR A 50 4.66 20.31 13.39
CA THR A 50 6.12 20.40 13.46
C THR A 50 6.58 21.75 12.95
N ALA A 51 7.36 22.48 13.75
CA ALA A 51 7.93 23.74 13.34
C ALA A 51 9.17 23.50 12.46
N LEU A 52 8.97 23.38 11.14
CA LEU A 52 10.05 23.37 10.17
C LEU A 52 10.41 24.80 9.77
N GLN A 53 11.70 25.09 9.60
CA GLN A 53 12.12 26.37 9.06
C GLN A 53 11.87 26.38 7.54
N PRO A 54 11.26 27.45 6.98
CA PRO A 54 10.87 27.47 5.57
C PRO A 54 12.05 27.70 4.61
N THR A 55 13.21 28.08 5.14
CA THR A 55 14.40 28.43 4.34
C THR A 55 15.26 27.20 4.12
N LEU A 56 15.57 26.90 2.86
CA LEU A 56 16.47 25.82 2.46
C LEU A 56 17.91 26.33 2.49
N THR A 57 18.82 25.57 3.10
CA THR A 57 20.26 25.89 3.16
C THR A 57 21.10 25.05 2.19
N GLY A 58 20.57 23.93 1.70
CA GLY A 58 21.25 23.09 0.73
C GLY A 58 20.44 21.87 0.33
N ILE A 59 20.88 21.21 -0.73
CA ILE A 59 20.30 19.95 -1.21
C ILE A 59 21.44 18.96 -1.42
N GLU A 60 21.36 17.81 -0.76
CA GLU A 60 22.31 16.72 -0.88
C GLU A 60 21.63 15.52 -1.52
N THR A 61 22.35 14.83 -2.42
CA THR A 61 21.83 13.65 -3.12
C THR A 61 22.56 12.43 -2.61
N HIS A 62 21.81 11.45 -2.12
CA HIS A 62 22.37 10.22 -1.59
C HIS A 62 22.15 9.10 -2.60
N ALA A 63 23.23 8.45 -3.00
CA ALA A 63 23.24 7.30 -3.91
C ALA A 63 23.85 6.09 -3.21
N ASP A 64 23.61 4.89 -3.75
CA ASP A 64 24.35 3.70 -3.32
C ASP A 64 25.72 3.56 -3.97
N ALA A 65 26.40 2.46 -3.67
CA ALA A 65 27.67 2.07 -4.26
C ALA A 65 27.64 1.97 -5.80
N ASP A 66 26.48 1.65 -6.39
CA ASP A 66 26.30 1.55 -7.84
C ASP A 66 25.97 2.90 -8.52
N GLY A 67 25.87 3.99 -7.76
CA GLY A 67 25.55 5.33 -8.26
C GLY A 67 24.06 5.57 -8.51
N ARG A 68 23.17 4.65 -8.12
CA ARG A 68 21.71 4.82 -8.15
C ARG A 68 21.30 5.78 -7.03
N VAL A 69 20.68 6.88 -7.43
CA VAL A 69 20.10 7.85 -6.49
C VAL A 69 18.99 7.18 -5.66
N LEU A 70 19.13 7.27 -4.34
CA LEU A 70 18.20 6.72 -3.37
C LEU A 70 17.20 7.77 -2.86
N PHE A 71 17.67 8.99 -2.59
CA PHE A 71 16.83 10.11 -2.18
C PHE A 71 17.60 11.44 -2.24
N HIS A 72 16.85 12.54 -2.14
CA HIS A 72 17.41 13.89 -1.98
C HIS A 72 17.12 14.41 -0.57
N GLN A 73 18.14 14.77 0.18
CA GLN A 73 18.02 15.48 1.45
C GLN A 73 17.99 16.98 1.18
N VAL A 74 16.93 17.65 1.62
CA VAL A 74 16.83 19.11 1.64
C VAL A 74 17.13 19.58 3.06
N LYS A 75 18.22 20.31 3.24
CA LYS A 75 18.66 20.86 4.54
C LYS A 75 17.94 22.18 4.81
N LEU A 76 17.47 22.36 6.05
CA LEU A 76 16.76 23.56 6.46
C LEU A 76 17.65 24.50 7.29
N ASP A 77 17.34 25.79 7.25
CA ASP A 77 17.98 26.78 8.12
C ASP A 77 17.66 26.50 9.59
N GLY A 78 18.58 26.77 10.51
CA GLY A 78 18.40 26.45 11.93
C GLY A 78 18.40 24.95 12.31
N GLY A 79 18.62 24.04 11.35
CA GLY A 79 18.65 22.58 11.55
C GLY A 79 17.42 21.85 11.01
N GLY A 80 17.53 20.53 10.85
CA GLY A 80 16.46 19.69 10.30
C GLY A 80 16.53 19.48 8.79
N PHE A 81 15.65 18.62 8.29
CA PHE A 81 15.67 18.19 6.89
C PHE A 81 14.32 17.69 6.39
N LEU A 82 14.18 17.65 5.06
CA LEU A 82 13.18 16.84 4.34
C LEU A 82 13.92 15.80 3.50
N VAL A 83 13.35 14.61 3.38
CA VAL A 83 13.80 13.57 2.46
C VAL A 83 12.80 13.44 1.34
N LEU A 84 13.24 13.68 0.11
CA LEU A 84 12.42 13.57 -1.08
C LEU A 84 12.77 12.35 -1.91
N ALA A 85 11.74 11.72 -2.47
CA ALA A 85 11.90 10.56 -3.33
C ALA A 85 12.62 10.94 -4.65
N PRO A 86 13.44 10.04 -5.22
CA PRO A 86 14.17 10.29 -6.46
C PRO A 86 13.38 9.88 -7.72
N ASP A 87 12.12 9.45 -7.57
CA ASP A 87 11.26 8.94 -8.63
C ASP A 87 9.83 9.42 -8.39
N ASP A 88 9.18 9.92 -9.43
CA ASP A 88 7.87 10.59 -9.34
C ASP A 88 6.70 9.65 -9.06
N THR A 89 6.92 8.34 -9.07
CA THR A 89 5.92 7.33 -8.69
C THR A 89 5.89 7.04 -7.18
N LEU A 90 6.78 7.66 -6.40
CA LEU A 90 6.77 7.63 -4.93
C LEU A 90 6.26 8.95 -4.34
N GLU A 91 5.67 8.87 -3.15
CA GLU A 91 5.25 10.05 -2.37
C GLU A 91 6.37 11.09 -2.28
N PRO A 92 6.12 12.39 -2.55
CA PRO A 92 7.21 13.35 -2.72
C PRO A 92 8.11 13.53 -1.51
N VAL A 93 7.53 13.56 -0.31
CA VAL A 93 8.24 13.69 0.97
C VAL A 93 8.12 12.37 1.72
N ILE A 94 9.24 11.67 1.92
CA ILE A 94 9.28 10.37 2.61
C ILE A 94 9.41 10.55 4.12
N ALA A 95 10.28 11.47 4.53
CA ALA A 95 10.50 11.77 5.94
C ALA A 95 10.84 13.25 6.13
N PHE A 96 10.56 13.79 7.32
CA PHE A 96 10.99 15.12 7.71
C PHE A 96 11.21 15.22 9.22
N ALA A 97 12.14 16.09 9.61
CA ALA A 97 12.45 16.35 11.02
C ALA A 97 12.80 17.84 11.22
N PRO A 98 12.40 18.45 12.35
CA PRO A 98 12.70 19.86 12.66
C PRO A 98 14.14 20.11 13.10
N GLN A 99 14.90 19.05 13.35
CA GLN A 99 16.27 19.09 13.83
C GLN A 99 17.04 17.85 13.33
N GLY A 100 18.36 17.85 13.48
CA GLY A 100 19.23 16.78 12.99
C GLY A 100 19.72 16.98 11.55
N SER A 101 20.61 16.08 11.13
CA SER A 101 21.15 15.97 9.78
C SER A 101 21.15 14.50 9.35
N LEU A 102 21.11 14.23 8.04
CA LEU A 102 21.27 12.90 7.46
C LEU A 102 22.66 12.74 6.86
N ASP A 103 23.68 13.08 7.64
CA ASP A 103 25.07 12.89 7.19
C ASP A 103 25.35 11.38 7.02
N PRO A 104 26.17 10.99 6.03
CA PRO A 104 26.51 9.59 5.75
C PRO A 104 27.47 9.03 6.80
N ASP A 105 26.97 8.92 8.02
CA ASP A 105 27.66 8.42 9.21
C ASP A 105 27.10 7.03 9.56
N PRO A 106 27.95 6.00 9.78
CA PRO A 106 27.50 4.69 10.26
C PRO A 106 26.73 4.73 11.59
N GLU A 107 26.88 5.80 12.39
CA GLU A 107 26.11 6.01 13.62
C GLU A 107 24.77 6.74 13.38
N ASN A 108 24.54 7.28 12.16
CA ASN A 108 23.28 7.90 11.77
C ASN A 108 22.30 6.84 11.27
N HIS A 109 21.55 6.30 12.20
CA HIS A 109 20.73 5.14 11.91
C HIS A 109 19.42 5.48 11.18
N LEU A 110 18.91 6.72 11.26
CA LEU A 110 17.82 7.15 10.39
C LEU A 110 18.29 7.16 8.94
N TYR A 111 19.52 7.62 8.70
CA TYR A 111 20.13 7.55 7.37
C TYR A 111 20.24 6.11 6.86
N LEU A 112 20.74 5.18 7.69
CA LEU A 112 20.82 3.75 7.34
C LEU A 112 19.44 3.15 7.03
N MET A 113 18.43 3.49 7.83
CA MET A 113 17.04 3.07 7.62
C MET A 113 16.50 3.60 6.27
N LEU A 114 16.71 4.88 5.97
CA LEU A 114 16.29 5.52 4.72
C LEU A 114 16.99 4.91 3.50
N GLN A 115 18.29 4.63 3.58
CA GLN A 115 19.01 3.99 2.49
C GLN A 115 18.39 2.63 2.13
N ARG A 116 18.11 1.80 3.14
CA ARG A 116 17.50 0.48 2.94
C ARG A 116 16.06 0.57 2.47
N ASP A 117 15.25 1.44 3.08
CA ASP A 117 13.87 1.67 2.69
C ASP A 117 13.81 2.07 1.21
N MET A 118 14.49 3.15 0.84
CA MET A 118 14.46 3.70 -0.51
C MET A 118 15.00 2.73 -1.55
N ARG A 119 16.07 1.98 -1.23
CA ARG A 119 16.55 0.88 -2.08
C ARG A 119 15.42 -0.09 -2.41
N THR A 120 14.73 -0.55 -1.38
CA THR A 120 13.69 -1.57 -1.49
C THR A 120 12.45 -1.03 -2.21
N ARG A 121 12.00 0.20 -1.91
CA ARG A 121 10.87 0.85 -2.62
C ARG A 121 11.15 0.92 -4.12
N LEU A 122 12.34 1.38 -4.48
CA LEU A 122 12.74 1.51 -5.88
C LEU A 122 12.88 0.14 -6.58
N ASP A 123 13.31 -0.91 -5.87
CA ASP A 123 13.37 -2.27 -6.42
C ASP A 123 11.98 -2.87 -6.68
N VAL A 124 11.03 -2.68 -5.76
CA VAL A 124 9.63 -3.10 -5.94
C VAL A 124 9.01 -2.39 -7.14
N MET A 125 9.26 -1.09 -7.29
CA MET A 125 8.80 -0.33 -8.45
C MET A 125 9.33 -0.87 -9.77
N VAL A 126 10.62 -1.23 -9.83
CA VAL A 126 11.22 -1.83 -11.04
C VAL A 126 10.54 -3.16 -11.37
N ARG A 127 10.26 -4.01 -10.36
CA ARG A 127 9.52 -5.28 -10.57
C ARG A 127 8.10 -5.03 -11.08
N ASN A 128 7.39 -4.06 -10.51
CA ASN A 128 6.02 -3.73 -10.90
C ASN A 128 5.92 -3.22 -12.35
N ARG A 129 6.96 -2.56 -12.88
CA ARG A 129 7.02 -2.18 -14.32
C ARG A 129 7.14 -3.38 -15.27
N THR A 130 7.54 -4.56 -14.78
CA THR A 130 7.77 -5.76 -15.60
C THR A 130 6.67 -6.81 -15.51
N ALA A 131 5.75 -6.70 -14.54
CA ALA A 131 4.64 -7.62 -14.36
C ALA A 131 3.34 -7.02 -14.95
N SER A 132 2.83 -7.62 -16.03
CA SER A 132 1.61 -7.17 -16.71
C SER A 132 0.34 -7.39 -15.88
N GLY A 133 -0.28 -6.33 -15.35
CA GLY A 133 -1.65 -6.33 -14.81
C GLY A 133 -2.03 -5.00 -14.12
N PRO A 134 -3.20 -4.40 -14.41
CA PRO A 134 -3.61 -3.14 -13.79
C PRO A 134 -4.08 -3.36 -12.34
N GLY A 135 -3.32 -2.88 -11.36
CA GLY A 135 -3.55 -3.09 -9.93
C GLY A 135 -3.22 -1.86 -9.08
N ALA A 136 -3.54 -1.88 -7.78
CA ALA A 136 -3.47 -0.74 -6.85
C ALA A 136 -2.12 0.01 -6.82
N ALA A 137 -1.01 -0.63 -7.20
CA ALA A 137 0.29 0.04 -7.38
C ALA A 137 0.24 1.14 -8.46
N GLU A 138 -0.53 0.97 -9.53
CA GLU A 138 -0.71 2.00 -10.56
C GLU A 138 -1.50 3.20 -10.00
N ALA A 139 -2.47 2.96 -9.12
CA ALA A 139 -3.23 4.03 -8.47
C ALA A 139 -2.39 4.81 -7.45
N ALA A 140 -1.53 4.13 -6.69
CA ALA A 140 -0.59 4.77 -5.77
C ALA A 140 0.48 5.58 -6.52
N ALA A 141 1.05 5.01 -7.58
CA ALA A 141 1.99 5.71 -8.46
C ALA A 141 1.36 6.94 -9.11
N PHE A 142 0.13 6.82 -9.62
CA PHE A 142 -0.61 7.95 -10.19
C PHE A 142 -0.89 9.04 -9.15
N LYS A 143 -1.30 8.66 -7.94
CA LYS A 143 -1.48 9.60 -6.81
C LYS A 143 -0.18 10.36 -6.52
N ALA A 144 0.95 9.66 -6.45
CA ALA A 144 2.26 10.26 -6.23
C ALA A 144 2.65 11.23 -7.35
N GLN A 145 2.48 10.84 -8.61
CA GLN A 145 2.78 11.67 -9.78
C GLN A 145 1.93 12.95 -9.81
N VAL A 146 0.64 12.86 -9.43
CA VAL A 146 -0.22 14.05 -9.29
C VAL A 146 0.33 14.99 -8.20
N GLN A 147 0.80 14.46 -7.07
CA GLN A 147 1.40 15.29 -6.02
C GLN A 147 2.70 15.97 -6.49
N TRP A 148 3.59 15.22 -7.14
CA TRP A 148 4.83 15.77 -7.72
C TRP A 148 4.53 16.88 -8.72
N LYS A 149 3.63 16.62 -9.68
CA LYS A 149 3.19 17.61 -10.65
C LYS A 149 2.67 18.88 -9.97
N ASN A 150 1.79 18.73 -8.98
CA ASN A 150 1.25 19.86 -8.25
C ASN A 150 2.34 20.67 -7.53
N LEU A 151 3.38 20.03 -7.00
CA LEU A 151 4.49 20.71 -6.31
C LEU A 151 5.46 21.39 -7.28
N LEU A 152 5.65 20.84 -8.48
CA LEU A 152 6.60 21.36 -9.48
C LEU A 152 6.01 22.48 -10.37
N GLU A 153 4.72 22.45 -10.66
CA GLU A 153 4.09 23.37 -11.64
C GLU A 153 3.53 24.67 -11.03
N ALA A 154 3.53 24.83 -9.70
CA ALA A 154 2.85 25.94 -9.05
C ALA A 154 3.79 26.86 -8.24
N PRO A 155 4.57 27.74 -8.89
CA PRO A 155 5.11 28.92 -8.24
C PRO A 155 4.10 30.06 -8.33
N GLN A 156 3.52 30.42 -7.17
CA GLN A 156 2.73 31.63 -6.90
C GLN A 156 1.25 31.62 -7.39
N ALA A 157 0.33 31.85 -6.44
CA ALA A 157 -1.11 32.15 -6.61
C ALA A 157 -2.09 30.97 -6.82
N LEU A 158 -2.30 30.16 -5.78
CA LEU A 158 -3.61 29.55 -5.46
C LEU A 158 -3.69 29.29 -3.96
N ALA A 159 -3.78 30.38 -3.20
CA ALA A 159 -4.33 30.31 -1.85
C ALA A 159 -5.85 30.15 -1.99
N LEU A 160 -6.41 29.17 -1.28
CA LEU A 160 -7.85 28.88 -1.08
C LEU A 160 -8.55 28.08 -2.20
N SER A 161 -8.37 26.76 -2.19
CA SER A 161 -9.47 25.83 -1.91
C SER A 161 -8.97 24.38 -1.92
N VAL A 162 -9.07 23.72 -0.75
CA VAL A 162 -8.98 22.27 -0.53
C VAL A 162 -7.69 21.58 -1.02
N GLY A 163 -6.62 21.66 -0.22
CA GLY A 163 -5.40 20.86 -0.49
C GLY A 163 -4.24 20.96 0.50
N SER A 164 -4.31 21.86 1.49
CA SER A 164 -3.25 22.09 2.49
C SER A 164 -3.70 21.72 3.91
N VAL A 165 -4.26 20.53 4.11
CA VAL A 165 -4.66 20.10 5.46
C VAL A 165 -3.53 19.23 6.03
N SER A 166 -2.74 19.83 6.92
CA SER A 166 -2.03 19.08 7.94
C SER A 166 -3.06 18.64 8.98
N ASP A 167 -3.29 17.33 9.11
CA ASP A 167 -4.27 16.72 10.00
C ASP A 167 -3.53 15.82 10.99
N VAL A 168 -3.09 16.40 12.11
CA VAL A 168 -2.54 15.61 13.23
C VAL A 168 -3.68 14.82 13.86
N ARG A 169 -3.55 13.50 13.85
CA ARG A 169 -4.50 12.62 14.54
C ARG A 169 -4.04 12.41 15.97
N VAL A 170 -2.78 12.01 16.12
CA VAL A 170 -2.11 11.84 17.41
C VAL A 170 -0.76 12.54 17.35
N ALA A 171 -0.59 13.59 18.14
CA ALA A 171 0.70 14.25 18.33
C ALA A 171 1.68 13.30 19.05
N PRO A 172 3.01 13.47 18.88
CA PRO A 172 4.01 12.62 19.53
C PRO A 172 3.78 12.50 21.04
N LEU A 173 3.48 11.29 21.51
CA LEU A 173 3.14 10.98 22.89
C LEU A 173 4.40 10.90 23.79
N VAL A 174 5.50 10.38 23.25
CA VAL A 174 6.70 10.05 24.02
C VAL A 174 7.68 11.22 24.00
N ALA A 175 7.67 11.98 25.09
CA ALA A 175 8.54 13.13 25.27
C ALA A 175 10.00 12.79 25.63
N SER A 176 10.32 11.55 26.01
CA SER A 176 11.70 11.17 26.31
C SER A 176 12.53 11.14 25.04
N THR A 177 13.76 11.66 25.09
CA THR A 177 14.73 11.61 23.99
C THR A 177 15.92 10.76 24.44
N TRP A 178 15.67 9.50 24.80
CA TRP A 178 16.70 8.64 25.38
C TRP A 178 17.63 8.05 24.32
N ASN A 179 18.82 7.65 24.75
CA ASN A 179 19.88 7.05 23.93
C ASN A 179 20.30 5.70 24.55
N GLN A 180 21.31 5.03 24.00
CA GLN A 180 21.76 3.71 24.45
C GLN A 180 23.01 3.76 25.34
N GLY A 181 23.82 4.84 25.23
CA GLY A 181 25.14 4.96 25.86
C GLY A 181 25.24 6.02 26.96
N ALA A 182 26.33 6.78 26.94
CA ALA A 182 26.52 7.92 27.82
C ALA A 182 25.70 9.14 27.34
N ALA A 183 25.34 10.04 28.27
CA ALA A 183 24.70 11.31 27.97
C ALA A 183 25.47 12.44 28.66
N GLY A 184 25.68 13.57 27.97
CA GLY A 184 26.45 14.69 28.51
C GLY A 184 27.86 14.32 28.96
N GLY A 185 28.50 13.36 28.28
CA GLY A 185 29.84 12.86 28.59
C GLY A 185 29.91 11.94 29.82
N LYS A 186 28.78 11.46 30.36
CA LYS A 186 28.74 10.60 31.54
C LYS A 186 27.85 9.37 31.33
N LEU A 187 28.25 8.22 31.91
CA LEU A 187 27.45 7.00 31.89
C LEU A 187 26.01 7.28 32.35
N THR A 188 25.02 6.86 31.56
CA THR A 188 23.60 7.18 31.82
C THR A 188 22.72 5.98 31.52
N TYR A 189 22.51 5.64 30.25
CA TYR A 189 21.67 4.50 29.86
C TYR A 189 22.42 3.18 30.04
N ASN A 190 23.73 3.22 29.80
CA ASN A 190 24.69 2.13 30.00
C ASN A 190 25.34 2.12 31.41
N TYR A 191 24.71 2.73 32.41
CA TYR A 191 25.34 2.90 33.73
C TYR A 191 25.73 1.56 34.39
N TYR A 192 24.86 0.56 34.28
CA TYR A 192 25.01 -0.74 34.92
C TYR A 192 25.16 -1.90 33.95
N THR A 193 25.25 -1.63 32.65
CA THR A 193 25.46 -2.66 31.64
C THR A 193 26.87 -3.25 31.77
N PRO A 194 27.07 -4.53 31.40
CA PRO A 194 28.40 -5.13 31.35
C PRO A 194 29.39 -4.27 30.56
N SER A 195 30.56 -4.03 31.15
CA SER A 195 31.63 -3.20 30.55
C SER A 195 31.19 -1.79 30.10
N ALA A 196 30.07 -1.28 30.63
CA ALA A 196 29.44 -0.04 30.18
C ALA A 196 29.09 -0.02 28.68
N TYR A 197 28.82 -1.18 28.08
CA TYR A 197 28.36 -1.29 26.70
C TYR A 197 26.97 -0.67 26.52
N PRO A 198 26.59 -0.26 25.29
CA PRO A 198 25.25 0.28 25.01
C PRO A 198 24.14 -0.61 25.58
N CYS A 199 23.05 -0.04 26.07
CA CYS A 199 21.97 -0.86 26.63
C CYS A 199 21.17 -1.64 25.58
N GLY A 200 21.25 -1.25 24.30
CA GLY A 200 20.58 -1.89 23.18
C GLY A 200 19.27 -1.16 22.79
N CYS A 201 18.93 -1.22 21.49
CA CYS A 201 17.75 -0.54 20.95
C CYS A 201 16.43 -1.07 21.55
N VAL A 202 16.30 -2.39 21.70
CA VAL A 202 15.13 -3.03 22.31
C VAL A 202 14.95 -2.56 23.76
N ALA A 203 16.02 -2.52 24.55
CA ALA A 203 15.96 -2.04 25.92
C ALA A 203 15.61 -0.55 26.00
N THR A 204 16.16 0.25 25.09
CA THR A 204 15.87 1.69 25.00
C THR A 204 14.41 1.96 24.66
N ALA A 205 13.86 1.28 23.64
CA ALA A 205 12.46 1.40 23.25
C ALA A 205 11.51 0.97 24.38
N MET A 206 11.80 -0.15 25.05
CA MET A 206 11.07 -0.61 26.24
C MET A 206 11.14 0.40 27.38
N ALA A 207 12.32 0.93 27.68
CA ALA A 207 12.52 1.87 28.76
C ALA A 207 11.78 3.20 28.51
N GLN A 208 11.76 3.69 27.27
CA GLN A 208 10.98 4.87 26.88
C GLN A 208 9.47 4.63 26.98
N LEU A 209 8.98 3.46 26.53
CA LEU A 209 7.57 3.08 26.69
C LEU A 209 7.15 2.98 28.18
N MET A 210 7.99 2.36 29.01
CA MET A 210 7.76 2.30 30.46
C MET A 210 7.84 3.67 31.12
N ARG A 211 8.75 4.54 30.67
CA ARG A 211 8.88 5.91 31.18
C ARG A 211 7.69 6.78 30.79
N PHE A 212 7.10 6.57 29.62
CA PHE A 212 5.87 7.23 29.20
C PHE A 212 4.70 6.85 30.13
N HIS A 213 4.52 5.55 30.40
CA HIS A 213 3.49 5.09 31.33
C HIS A 213 3.81 5.37 32.81
N GLN A 214 5.06 5.66 33.14
CA GLN A 214 5.58 5.67 34.52
C GLN A 214 5.19 4.40 35.27
N TRP A 215 5.44 3.25 34.63
CA TRP A 215 5.00 1.93 35.08
C TRP A 215 6.14 0.90 35.03
N PRO A 216 6.29 0.01 36.03
CA PRO A 216 5.39 -0.20 37.17
C PRO A 216 5.58 0.79 38.34
N THR A 217 4.52 0.99 39.11
CA THR A 217 4.53 1.77 40.35
C THR A 217 4.94 0.96 41.59
N THR A 218 5.17 -0.34 41.43
CA THR A 218 5.53 -1.27 42.51
C THR A 218 6.86 -1.97 42.23
N ALA A 219 7.44 -2.59 43.25
CA ALA A 219 8.68 -3.35 43.13
C ALA A 219 8.58 -4.48 42.09
N ILE A 220 9.58 -4.60 41.22
CA ILE A 220 9.66 -5.65 40.20
C ILE A 220 10.31 -6.94 40.72
N GLY A 221 11.02 -6.86 41.86
CA GLY A 221 11.79 -7.96 42.42
C GLY A 221 13.19 -8.08 41.81
N ALA A 222 14.05 -8.82 42.50
CA ALA A 222 15.40 -9.18 42.06
C ALA A 222 15.33 -10.50 41.28
N ILE A 223 15.10 -10.42 39.97
CA ILE A 223 14.87 -11.56 39.08
C ILE A 223 16.15 -11.85 38.28
N PRO A 224 16.70 -13.08 38.32
CA PRO A 224 17.90 -13.44 37.58
C PRO A 224 17.58 -13.72 36.11
N PHE A 225 18.39 -13.16 35.21
CA PHE A 225 18.32 -13.40 33.77
C PHE A 225 19.68 -13.80 33.21
N LYS A 226 19.66 -14.72 32.24
CA LYS A 226 20.85 -15.08 31.44
C LYS A 226 21.01 -14.08 30.31
N VAL A 227 22.20 -13.49 30.22
CA VAL A 227 22.62 -12.57 29.17
C VAL A 227 24.01 -12.98 28.67
N THR A 228 24.45 -12.40 27.56
CA THR A 228 25.85 -12.53 27.12
C THR A 228 26.51 -11.15 27.11
N SER A 229 27.82 -11.11 27.36
CA SER A 229 28.66 -9.94 27.10
C SER A 229 29.88 -10.40 26.33
N ASP A 230 30.14 -9.84 25.15
CA ASP A 230 31.17 -10.31 24.22
C ASP A 230 31.10 -11.83 24.01
N LYS A 231 29.88 -12.35 23.82
CA LYS A 231 29.56 -13.78 23.65
C LYS A 231 29.83 -14.67 24.87
N VAL A 232 30.23 -14.09 26.02
CA VAL A 232 30.39 -14.82 27.29
C VAL A 232 29.09 -14.77 28.07
N ALA A 233 28.53 -15.94 28.38
CA ALA A 233 27.30 -16.05 29.17
C ALA A 233 27.52 -15.65 30.63
N GLN A 234 26.61 -14.84 31.16
CA GLN A 234 26.57 -14.47 32.58
C GLN A 234 25.13 -14.35 33.07
N THR A 235 24.94 -14.43 34.38
CA THR A 235 23.63 -14.21 35.01
C THR A 235 23.66 -12.91 35.79
N LEU A 236 22.77 -11.99 35.45
CA LEU A 236 22.59 -10.72 36.13
C LEU A 236 21.18 -10.65 36.70
N THR A 237 20.99 -9.82 37.72
CA THR A 237 19.71 -9.71 38.43
C THR A 237 19.17 -8.29 38.26
N THR A 238 17.84 -8.17 38.10
CA THR A 238 17.18 -6.87 38.01
C THR A 238 17.43 -6.03 39.26
N ARG A 239 17.55 -4.72 39.07
CA ARG A 239 17.95 -3.76 40.09
C ARG A 239 16.76 -3.00 40.67
N GLY A 240 15.72 -2.71 39.89
CA GLY A 240 14.66 -1.79 40.30
C GLY A 240 15.19 -0.40 40.68
N GLY A 241 14.39 0.37 41.39
CA GLY A 241 14.76 1.73 41.82
C GLY A 241 15.75 1.82 42.98
N ASP A 242 15.94 0.74 43.75
CA ASP A 242 16.80 0.70 44.95
C ASP A 242 18.06 -0.16 44.79
N GLY A 243 18.23 -0.82 43.65
CA GLY A 243 19.35 -1.73 43.38
C GLY A 243 19.12 -3.19 43.79
N VAL A 244 17.98 -3.52 44.41
CA VAL A 244 17.60 -4.87 44.87
C VAL A 244 16.18 -5.28 44.45
N GLY A 245 15.63 -4.63 43.41
CA GLY A 245 14.34 -4.97 42.79
C GLY A 245 13.16 -4.10 43.24
N GLY A 246 13.40 -3.02 43.99
CA GLY A 246 12.37 -2.09 44.47
C GLY A 246 11.69 -1.28 43.36
N ALA A 247 10.68 -0.51 43.74
CA ALA A 247 9.91 0.31 42.80
C ALA A 247 10.78 1.42 42.18
N TYR A 248 10.56 1.72 40.91
CA TYR A 248 11.26 2.81 40.21
C TYR A 248 10.84 4.19 40.72
N VAL A 249 11.78 5.13 40.73
CA VAL A 249 11.53 6.53 41.04
C VAL A 249 11.44 7.33 39.74
N TRP A 250 10.24 7.37 39.15
CA TRP A 250 10.01 7.97 37.82
C TRP A 250 10.36 9.46 37.73
N SER A 251 10.24 10.20 38.84
CA SER A 251 10.65 11.61 38.94
C SER A 251 12.16 11.82 38.74
N ASP A 252 12.96 10.79 39.05
CA ASP A 252 14.42 10.82 38.89
C ASP A 252 14.86 10.35 37.49
N MET A 253 13.92 10.15 36.57
CA MET A 253 14.20 9.80 35.18
C MET A 253 13.86 11.00 34.27
N PRO A 254 14.77 11.98 34.10
CA PRO A 254 14.54 13.11 33.22
C PRO A 254 14.29 12.68 31.77
N LEU A 255 13.44 13.43 31.07
CA LEU A 255 13.04 13.13 29.69
C LEU A 255 14.18 13.32 28.69
N SER A 256 15.04 14.32 28.90
CA SER A 256 16.21 14.59 28.06
C SER A 256 17.48 14.75 28.93
N PRO A 257 18.17 13.65 29.26
CA PRO A 257 19.40 13.69 30.05
C PRO A 257 20.55 14.41 29.31
N GLY A 258 21.16 15.40 29.97
CA GLY A 258 22.34 16.13 29.48
C GLY A 258 23.45 16.26 30.54
N ALA A 259 24.39 17.19 30.34
CA ALA A 259 25.56 17.38 31.22
C ALA A 259 25.21 17.69 32.70
N ALA A 260 24.06 18.36 32.92
CA ALA A 260 23.55 18.73 34.23
C ALA A 260 22.82 17.59 34.97
N THR A 261 22.61 16.43 34.33
CA THR A 261 21.91 15.29 34.94
C THR A 261 22.71 14.77 36.13
N THR A 262 22.05 14.66 37.29
CA THR A 262 22.69 14.22 38.54
C THR A 262 23.07 12.74 38.48
N ASP A 263 24.01 12.32 39.33
CA ASP A 263 24.41 10.91 39.40
C ASP A 263 23.26 9.97 39.79
N ALA A 264 22.40 10.39 40.72
CA ALA A 264 21.21 9.63 41.13
C ALA A 264 20.24 9.42 39.96
N GLN A 265 19.97 10.47 39.18
CA GLN A 265 19.11 10.38 38.00
C GLN A 265 19.70 9.47 36.92
N ARG A 266 21.01 9.57 36.66
CA ARG A 266 21.70 8.69 35.69
C ARG A 266 21.64 7.23 36.12
N LYS A 267 21.84 6.93 37.41
CA LYS A 267 21.70 5.58 37.96
C LYS A 267 20.27 5.05 37.84
N MET A 268 19.27 5.88 38.10
CA MET A 268 17.86 5.48 37.99
C MET A 268 17.50 5.10 36.55
N ILE A 269 17.91 5.91 35.56
CA ILE A 269 17.75 5.58 34.14
C ILE A 269 18.52 4.30 33.80
N GLY A 270 19.78 4.20 34.22
CA GLY A 270 20.62 3.03 33.97
C GLY A 270 20.08 1.73 34.57
N SER A 271 19.40 1.77 35.73
CA SER A 271 18.71 0.61 36.30
C SER A 271 17.57 0.16 35.38
N LEU A 272 16.72 1.08 34.91
CA LEU A 272 15.61 0.75 34.02
C LEU A 272 16.11 0.19 32.68
N CYS A 273 17.13 0.80 32.08
CA CYS A 273 17.72 0.34 30.82
C CYS A 273 18.39 -1.04 30.96
N LEU A 274 19.11 -1.28 32.06
CA LEU A 274 19.65 -2.61 32.36
C LEU A 274 18.52 -3.62 32.50
N ASP A 275 17.56 -3.37 33.38
CA ASP A 275 16.48 -4.31 33.69
C ASP A 275 15.65 -4.66 32.45
N ALA A 276 15.39 -3.68 31.59
CA ALA A 276 14.77 -3.89 30.28
C ALA A 276 15.63 -4.85 29.41
N GLY A 277 16.93 -4.60 29.28
CA GLY A 277 17.84 -5.48 28.54
C GLY A 277 17.94 -6.90 29.11
N LEU A 278 18.01 -7.03 30.44
CA LEU A 278 18.04 -8.34 31.11
C LEU A 278 16.80 -9.17 30.77
N SER A 279 15.62 -8.55 30.83
CA SER A 279 14.33 -9.21 30.62
C SER A 279 14.13 -9.79 29.21
N VAL A 280 14.91 -9.34 28.23
CA VAL A 280 14.90 -9.84 26.84
C VAL A 280 16.14 -10.66 26.47
N ASN A 281 16.96 -11.03 27.46
CA ASN A 281 18.24 -11.74 27.30
C ASN A 281 19.22 -11.01 26.36
N MET A 282 19.46 -9.72 26.61
CA MET A 282 20.36 -8.90 25.80
C MET A 282 21.74 -9.56 25.62
N ALA A 283 22.26 -9.47 24.40
CA ALA A 283 23.66 -9.75 24.09
C ALA A 283 24.41 -8.42 24.05
N TYR A 284 25.18 -8.13 25.11
CA TYR A 284 25.93 -6.90 25.23
C TYR A 284 27.26 -6.97 24.48
N ALA A 285 27.58 -5.95 23.68
CA ALA A 285 28.88 -5.80 23.03
C ALA A 285 29.22 -4.32 22.80
N ALA A 286 30.51 -4.03 22.59
CA ALA A 286 31.02 -2.67 22.42
C ALA A 286 30.49 -1.98 21.16
N ASP A 287 30.27 -2.73 20.07
CA ASP A 287 29.79 -2.30 18.76
C ASP A 287 28.26 -2.27 18.66
N GLY A 288 27.54 -2.66 19.71
CA GLY A 288 26.09 -2.68 19.75
C GLY A 288 25.56 -3.83 20.59
N SER A 289 24.41 -3.62 21.24
CA SER A 289 23.79 -4.66 22.05
C SER A 289 22.45 -5.09 21.46
N GLY A 290 22.28 -6.41 21.26
CA GLY A 290 21.19 -6.98 20.49
C GLY A 290 20.26 -7.89 21.29
N ALA A 291 18.95 -7.80 21.02
CA ALA A 291 17.92 -8.70 21.52
C ALA A 291 16.77 -8.82 20.50
N THR A 292 15.86 -9.76 20.70
CA THR A 292 14.70 -9.95 19.81
C THR A 292 13.46 -9.25 20.35
N THR A 293 12.83 -8.40 19.54
CA THR A 293 11.61 -7.64 19.92
C THR A 293 10.42 -8.55 20.27
N SER A 294 10.38 -9.79 19.76
CA SER A 294 9.33 -10.77 20.11
C SER A 294 9.28 -11.15 21.60
N LYS A 295 10.36 -10.92 22.35
CA LYS A 295 10.41 -11.17 23.79
C LYS A 295 9.79 -10.05 24.63
N VAL A 296 9.58 -8.87 24.04
CA VAL A 296 9.12 -7.67 24.74
C VAL A 296 7.76 -7.88 25.43
N PRO A 297 6.71 -8.44 24.80
CA PRO A 297 5.45 -8.66 25.50
C PRO A 297 5.59 -9.53 26.74
N GLY A 298 6.36 -10.62 26.63
CA GLY A 298 6.65 -11.51 27.76
C GLY A 298 7.35 -10.78 28.89
N ALA A 299 8.36 -9.96 28.59
CA ALA A 299 9.06 -9.13 29.57
C ALA A 299 8.13 -8.09 30.23
N LEU A 300 7.34 -7.37 29.43
CA LEU A 300 6.39 -6.37 29.94
C LEU A 300 5.40 -6.99 30.93
N MET A 301 4.83 -8.15 30.60
CA MET A 301 3.83 -8.80 31.45
C MET A 301 4.45 -9.48 32.68
N THR A 302 5.54 -10.23 32.50
CA THR A 302 6.10 -11.06 33.58
C THR A 302 7.02 -10.29 34.54
N THR A 303 7.77 -9.31 34.03
CA THR A 303 8.77 -8.56 34.81
C THR A 303 8.23 -7.19 35.21
N PHE A 304 7.62 -6.48 34.25
CA PHE A 304 7.17 -5.09 34.45
C PHE A 304 5.68 -4.96 34.73
N LYS A 305 4.97 -6.08 34.94
CA LYS A 305 3.58 -6.15 35.43
C LYS A 305 2.57 -5.42 34.55
N TYR A 306 2.81 -5.33 33.24
CA TYR A 306 1.77 -4.94 32.30
C TYR A 306 0.68 -6.00 32.29
N ALA A 307 -0.57 -5.59 32.17
CA ALA A 307 -1.71 -6.51 32.12
C ALA A 307 -1.87 -7.16 30.74
N ASN A 308 -1.42 -6.48 29.69
CA ASN A 308 -1.56 -6.94 28.31
C ASN A 308 -0.38 -6.45 27.46
N ALA A 309 0.01 -7.25 26.47
CA ALA A 309 0.89 -6.87 25.37
C ALA A 309 0.92 -8.01 24.34
N PHE A 310 0.99 -7.68 23.05
CA PHE A 310 1.13 -8.65 21.97
C PHE A 310 2.31 -8.30 21.07
N TYR A 311 2.91 -9.31 20.44
CA TYR A 311 3.85 -9.13 19.34
C TYR A 311 3.20 -9.59 18.05
N GLY A 312 2.92 -8.64 17.16
CA GLY A 312 2.47 -8.90 15.80
C GLY A 312 3.65 -9.09 14.86
N TYR A 313 3.64 -10.14 14.05
CA TYR A 313 4.74 -10.47 13.14
C TYR A 313 4.27 -11.35 11.98
N ARG A 314 4.95 -11.26 10.84
CA ARG A 314 4.82 -12.16 9.68
C ARG A 314 6.21 -12.60 9.22
N ASN A 315 6.43 -13.91 9.04
CA ASN A 315 7.72 -14.56 8.74
C ASN A 315 8.55 -13.94 7.60
N MET A 316 9.20 -12.79 7.84
CA MET A 316 9.91 -12.00 6.82
C MET A 316 9.04 -11.64 5.60
N ASP A 317 7.73 -11.48 5.83
CA ASP A 317 6.78 -10.97 4.85
C ASP A 317 6.22 -9.63 5.38
N GLU A 318 5.70 -8.80 4.48
CA GLU A 318 5.18 -7.48 4.83
C GLU A 318 3.98 -7.57 5.80
N LEU A 319 4.03 -6.80 6.88
CA LEU A 319 2.86 -6.42 7.67
C LEU A 319 2.11 -5.30 6.91
N SER A 320 1.64 -5.53 5.68
CA SER A 320 0.94 -4.50 4.90
C SER A 320 -0.56 -4.43 5.18
N GLY A 321 -1.15 -3.28 4.83
CA GLY A 321 -2.57 -3.01 4.92
C GLY A 321 -3.09 -2.99 6.36
N HIS A 322 -4.30 -3.52 6.53
CA HIS A 322 -5.01 -3.61 7.80
C HIS A 322 -4.19 -4.23 8.94
N GLY A 323 -3.25 -5.15 8.65
CA GLY A 323 -2.48 -5.83 9.70
C GLY A 323 -1.65 -4.89 10.58
N LEU A 324 -0.82 -4.02 9.99
CA LEU A 324 -0.02 -3.06 10.76
C LEU A 324 -0.87 -1.86 11.20
N THR A 325 -1.78 -1.39 10.35
CA THR A 325 -2.57 -0.20 10.69
C THR A 325 -3.58 -0.46 11.81
N ASP A 326 -4.16 -1.66 11.89
CA ASP A 326 -5.02 -2.03 13.00
C ASP A 326 -4.21 -2.37 14.28
N MET A 327 -2.90 -2.57 14.21
CA MET A 327 -2.04 -2.71 15.40
C MET A 327 -1.54 -1.36 15.93
N VAL A 328 -1.20 -0.41 15.05
CA VAL A 328 -0.53 0.84 15.45
C VAL A 328 -1.55 1.93 15.79
N GLN A 329 -2.50 2.19 14.92
CA GLN A 329 -3.36 3.37 15.03
C GLN A 329 -4.35 3.28 16.19
N PRO A 330 -5.02 2.14 16.46
CA PRO A 330 -5.91 2.03 17.61
C PRO A 330 -5.19 2.26 18.94
N ASP A 331 -3.98 1.73 19.09
CA ASP A 331 -3.13 2.00 20.25
C ASP A 331 -2.82 3.49 20.40
N LEU A 332 -2.38 4.14 19.32
CA LEU A 332 -2.09 5.59 19.32
C LEU A 332 -3.34 6.43 19.62
N ASP A 333 -4.50 6.12 19.03
CA ASP A 333 -5.79 6.77 19.30
C ASP A 333 -6.23 6.57 20.76
N ALA A 334 -5.85 5.42 21.36
CA ALA A 334 -6.03 5.10 22.77
C ALA A 334 -4.99 5.76 23.70
N GLY A 335 -4.01 6.47 23.15
CA GLY A 335 -2.93 7.13 23.87
C GLY A 335 -1.78 6.22 24.29
N TYR A 336 -1.57 5.09 23.61
CA TYR A 336 -0.50 4.13 23.86
C TYR A 336 0.51 4.13 22.70
N PRO A 337 1.79 4.44 22.95
CA PRO A 337 2.84 4.25 21.96
C PRO A 337 3.10 2.75 21.74
N VAL A 338 3.55 2.40 20.54
CA VAL A 338 3.88 1.02 20.13
C VAL A 338 5.37 0.89 19.84
N ILE A 339 5.92 -0.32 19.93
CA ILE A 339 7.31 -0.59 19.56
C ILE A 339 7.34 -1.29 18.21
N LEU A 340 8.01 -0.70 17.22
CA LEU A 340 8.19 -1.30 15.90
C LEU A 340 9.55 -1.98 15.81
N ALA A 341 9.57 -3.17 15.21
CA ALA A 341 10.78 -3.89 14.85
C ALA A 341 11.12 -3.62 13.38
N ILE A 342 12.29 -3.04 13.15
CA ILE A 342 12.81 -2.65 11.84
C ILE A 342 13.90 -3.63 11.41
N THR A 343 13.92 -4.05 10.14
CA THR A 343 14.96 -4.96 9.65
C THR A 343 16.30 -4.24 9.40
N GLY A 344 17.43 -4.91 9.70
CA GLY A 344 18.80 -4.37 9.61
C GLY A 344 19.85 -5.48 9.73
N ASP A 345 21.09 -5.23 9.34
CA ASP A 345 22.23 -6.03 9.82
C ASP A 345 22.37 -5.80 11.33
N GLY A 346 21.73 -6.67 12.13
CA GLY A 346 21.55 -6.51 13.58
C GLY A 346 20.11 -6.19 14.04
N GLY A 347 19.25 -5.73 13.13
CA GLY A 347 17.87 -5.30 13.42
C GLY A 347 17.78 -4.02 14.27
N HIS A 348 16.63 -3.35 14.28
CA HIS A 348 16.41 -2.18 15.13
C HIS A 348 15.02 -2.17 15.77
N ALA A 349 14.88 -1.52 16.92
CA ALA A 349 13.60 -1.35 17.63
C ALA A 349 13.38 0.14 17.94
N VAL A 350 12.23 0.66 17.51
CA VAL A 350 11.86 2.08 17.66
C VAL A 350 10.51 2.20 18.35
N VAL A 351 10.21 3.38 18.88
CA VAL A 351 8.87 3.69 19.37
C VAL A 351 8.14 4.51 18.32
N ALA A 352 6.95 4.08 17.90
CA ALA A 352 6.02 4.90 17.15
C ALA A 352 4.99 5.47 18.13
N ASP A 353 4.87 6.79 18.16
CA ASP A 353 4.16 7.51 19.23
C ASP A 353 3.30 8.66 18.72
N GLY A 354 3.11 8.80 17.41
CA GLY A 354 2.21 9.77 16.83
C GLY A 354 1.90 9.43 15.37
N TYR A 355 0.80 9.96 14.86
CA TYR A 355 0.47 9.81 13.45
C TYR A 355 -0.44 10.95 12.94
N GLY A 356 -0.43 11.17 11.64
CA GLY A 356 -1.32 12.12 11.00
C GLY A 356 -1.13 12.16 9.49
N TYR A 357 -1.84 13.09 8.84
CA TYR A 357 -1.79 13.26 7.40
C TYR A 357 -1.25 14.63 7.01
N THR A 358 -0.40 14.68 5.98
CA THR A 358 -0.19 15.90 5.21
C THR A 358 -0.78 15.69 3.82
N GLY A 359 -1.84 16.41 3.48
CA GLY A 359 -2.62 16.09 2.30
C GLY A 359 -3.24 14.69 2.44
N SER A 360 -2.94 13.79 1.50
CA SER A 360 -3.43 12.41 1.50
C SER A 360 -2.39 11.38 1.98
N THR A 361 -1.27 11.84 2.54
CA THR A 361 -0.12 11.00 2.85
C THR A 361 -0.03 10.80 4.36
N LEU A 362 -0.06 9.53 4.79
CA LEU A 362 0.01 9.12 6.19
C LEU A 362 1.47 9.13 6.65
N TYR A 363 1.73 9.75 7.80
CA TYR A 363 3.02 9.73 8.47
C TYR A 363 2.85 9.26 9.91
N HIS A 364 3.88 8.57 10.39
CA HIS A 364 4.05 8.21 11.80
C HIS A 364 5.24 8.98 12.37
N HIS A 365 5.11 9.46 13.60
CA HIS A 365 6.25 9.97 14.34
C HIS A 365 7.02 8.79 14.94
N LEU A 366 8.31 8.75 14.67
CA LEU A 366 9.21 7.71 15.16
C LEU A 366 10.23 8.31 16.13
N ASN A 367 10.25 7.78 17.35
CA ASN A 367 11.33 7.98 18.30
C ASN A 367 12.33 6.83 18.16
N LEU A 368 13.51 7.15 17.61
CA LEU A 368 14.47 6.12 17.22
C LEU A 368 15.37 5.63 18.37
N GLY A 369 15.32 6.29 19.54
CA GLY A 369 16.12 5.90 20.70
C GLY A 369 17.60 6.30 20.62
N TRP A 370 17.93 7.39 19.91
CA TRP A 370 19.28 7.94 19.77
C TRP A 370 19.39 9.40 20.20
N GLY A 371 18.79 9.77 21.32
CA GLY A 371 18.96 11.13 21.87
C GLY A 371 18.05 12.18 21.23
N GLY A 372 17.14 11.80 20.34
CA GLY A 372 16.12 12.66 19.75
C GLY A 372 16.56 13.48 18.53
N SER A 373 17.83 13.44 18.14
CA SER A 373 18.32 14.07 16.89
C SER A 373 17.74 13.42 15.64
N ASP A 374 17.44 12.13 15.73
CA ASP A 374 17.04 11.30 14.60
C ASP A 374 15.53 11.01 14.62
N ASN A 375 14.78 11.62 15.53
CA ASN A 375 13.32 11.47 15.55
C ASN A 375 12.72 12.18 14.33
N ALA A 376 11.81 11.51 13.64
CA ALA A 376 11.25 12.02 12.40
C ALA A 376 9.79 11.61 12.22
N TRP A 377 9.06 12.44 11.49
CA TRP A 377 7.83 12.00 10.84
C TRP A 377 8.20 11.23 9.58
N TYR A 378 7.68 10.02 9.46
CA TYR A 378 8.07 9.05 8.45
C TYR A 378 6.83 8.46 7.78
N ASN A 379 6.80 8.50 6.45
CA ASN A 379 5.82 7.79 5.65
C ASN A 379 6.21 6.31 5.67
N LEU A 380 5.64 5.55 6.62
CA LEU A 380 5.89 4.12 6.67
C LEU A 380 5.40 3.48 5.35
N PRO A 381 6.22 2.64 4.73
CA PRO A 381 5.91 2.05 3.42
C PRO A 381 4.60 1.26 3.45
N ASP A 382 3.69 1.61 2.54
CA ASP A 382 2.48 0.87 2.18
C ASP A 382 2.47 0.74 0.65
N ILE A 383 3.24 -0.21 0.11
CA ILE A 383 3.27 -0.45 -1.34
C ILE A 383 2.24 -1.52 -1.65
N GLY A 384 0.98 -1.07 -1.70
CA GLY A 384 -0.14 -1.92 -2.10
C GLY A 384 0.14 -2.57 -3.46
N THR A 385 0.34 -3.90 -3.43
CA THR A 385 0.44 -4.88 -4.55
C THR A 385 1.86 -5.36 -4.93
N PHE A 386 2.19 -6.52 -4.35
CA PHE A 386 3.19 -7.55 -4.75
C PHE A 386 4.65 -7.51 -4.22
N ALA A 387 5.00 -8.64 -3.57
CA ALA A 387 6.31 -9.26 -3.28
C ALA A 387 7.33 -8.55 -2.36
N ASN A 388 7.27 -8.93 -1.08
CA ASN A 388 8.34 -8.95 -0.06
C ASN A 388 9.06 -7.61 0.16
N PHE A 389 8.37 -6.72 0.88
CA PHE A 389 8.95 -5.51 1.44
C PHE A 389 9.05 -5.66 2.98
N ASN A 390 10.26 -5.57 3.53
CA ASN A 390 10.55 -5.98 4.92
C ASN A 390 11.05 -4.87 5.84
N LEU A 391 10.77 -3.58 5.62
CA LEU A 391 11.31 -2.56 6.54
C LEU A 391 10.78 -2.74 7.97
N ILE A 392 9.47 -2.85 8.15
CA ILE A 392 8.82 -3.16 9.43
C ILE A 392 8.44 -4.64 9.43
N HIS A 393 9.05 -5.43 10.30
CA HIS A 393 8.79 -6.86 10.38
C HIS A 393 7.95 -7.24 11.60
N GLY A 394 7.91 -6.40 12.65
CA GLY A 394 7.14 -6.69 13.85
C GLY A 394 6.61 -5.44 14.55
N CYS A 395 5.58 -5.61 15.38
CA CYS A 395 4.97 -4.56 16.19
C CYS A 395 4.62 -5.10 17.57
N VAL A 396 4.99 -4.39 18.65
CA VAL A 396 4.49 -4.63 20.00
C VAL A 396 3.39 -3.62 20.27
N TYR A 397 2.18 -4.12 20.45
CA TYR A 397 0.96 -3.34 20.61
C TYR A 397 0.10 -3.88 21.76
N ASN A 398 -0.97 -3.16 22.10
CA ASN A 398 -1.82 -3.39 23.26
C ASN A 398 -1.03 -3.49 24.58
N ALA A 399 0.05 -2.70 24.70
CA ALA A 399 0.95 -2.68 25.85
C ALA A 399 0.31 -1.90 27.02
N PHE A 400 -0.66 -2.50 27.69
CA PHE A 400 -1.48 -1.84 28.70
C PHE A 400 -0.94 -2.07 30.13
N PRO A 401 -0.65 -1.01 30.90
CA PRO A 401 -0.33 -1.14 32.32
C PRO A 401 -1.43 -1.86 33.13
N SER A 402 -2.70 -1.68 32.74
CA SER A 402 -3.86 -2.30 33.38
C SER A 402 -4.95 -2.61 32.37
N GLY A 403 -5.70 -3.71 32.60
CA GLY A 403 -6.78 -4.16 31.72
C GLY A 403 -6.29 -5.02 30.55
N THR A 404 -7.23 -5.71 29.89
CA THR A 404 -6.99 -6.56 28.73
C THR A 404 -8.11 -6.33 27.70
N GLY A 405 -7.98 -6.92 26.51
CA GLY A 405 -8.95 -6.82 25.42
C GLY A 405 -8.42 -5.97 24.27
N GLU A 406 -9.33 -5.67 23.35
CA GLU A 406 -9.02 -5.01 22.07
C GLU A 406 -9.34 -3.52 22.12
N VAL A 407 -8.85 -2.80 21.10
CA VAL A 407 -9.14 -1.38 20.90
C VAL A 407 -9.92 -1.17 19.61
N ILE A 408 -11.08 -0.52 19.72
CA ILE A 408 -11.82 -0.02 18.56
C ILE A 408 -11.73 1.50 18.54
N SER A 409 -11.25 2.06 17.43
CA SER A 409 -11.01 3.50 17.29
C SER A 409 -11.55 4.06 15.99
N GLY A 410 -11.78 5.36 15.98
CA GLY A 410 -12.30 6.09 14.84
C GLY A 410 -12.44 7.59 15.13
N ARG A 411 -12.92 8.33 14.13
CA ARG A 411 -13.16 9.76 14.21
C ARG A 411 -14.63 10.09 13.97
N ILE A 412 -15.13 11.07 14.72
CA ILE A 412 -16.43 11.69 14.46
C ILE A 412 -16.22 13.05 13.82
N THR A 413 -16.82 13.23 12.65
CA THR A 413 -16.83 14.49 11.90
C THR A 413 -18.26 14.95 11.61
N ASP A 414 -18.44 16.21 11.25
CA ASP A 414 -19.68 16.71 10.66
C ASP A 414 -19.74 16.43 9.15
N GLY A 415 -20.86 16.77 8.51
CA GLY A 415 -21.04 16.59 7.06
C GLY A 415 -20.06 17.39 6.18
N ALA A 416 -19.33 18.35 6.74
CA ALA A 416 -18.26 19.08 6.07
C ALA A 416 -16.87 18.48 6.32
N GLY A 417 -16.78 17.41 7.12
CA GLY A 417 -15.52 16.78 7.53
C GLY A 417 -14.84 17.43 8.73
N THR A 418 -15.49 18.41 9.39
CA THR A 418 -14.94 19.06 10.59
C THR A 418 -14.99 18.11 11.78
N PRO A 419 -13.93 17.97 12.58
CA PRO A 419 -13.95 17.10 13.75
C PRO A 419 -14.93 17.55 14.83
N VAL A 420 -15.63 16.61 15.46
CA VAL A 420 -16.64 16.90 16.48
C VAL A 420 -16.16 16.42 17.86
N PRO A 421 -15.65 17.32 18.72
CA PRO A 421 -15.18 16.97 20.07
C PRO A 421 -16.33 16.80 21.07
N GLY A 422 -16.09 16.03 22.14
CA GLY A 422 -17.01 15.89 23.26
C GLY A 422 -18.24 15.01 22.99
N VAL A 423 -18.15 14.09 22.04
CA VAL A 423 -19.19 13.09 21.75
C VAL A 423 -18.88 11.82 22.52
N THR A 424 -19.84 11.31 23.28
CA THR A 424 -19.68 10.05 24.00
C THR A 424 -19.94 8.89 23.05
N VAL A 425 -18.94 8.02 22.88
CA VAL A 425 -19.01 6.82 22.04
C VAL A 425 -19.03 5.59 22.92
N THR A 426 -19.91 4.64 22.62
CA THR A 426 -20.11 3.41 23.39
C THR A 426 -20.04 2.21 22.47
N GLY A 427 -19.28 1.17 22.85
CA GLY A 427 -19.30 -0.15 22.21
C GLY A 427 -19.30 -1.23 23.28
N GLY A 428 -20.37 -2.01 23.34
CA GLY A 428 -20.59 -2.95 24.44
C GLY A 428 -20.73 -2.22 25.78
N THR A 429 -19.90 -2.59 26.76
CA THR A 429 -19.84 -1.95 28.09
C THR A 429 -18.80 -0.84 28.19
N VAL A 430 -18.03 -0.60 27.12
CA VAL A 430 -16.92 0.35 27.09
C VAL A 430 -17.39 1.67 26.49
N THR A 431 -16.99 2.77 27.12
CA THR A 431 -17.30 4.14 26.67
C THR A 431 -16.03 4.97 26.53
N SER A 432 -16.01 5.86 25.55
CA SER A 432 -14.96 6.86 25.33
C SER A 432 -15.60 8.20 24.92
N THR A 433 -14.81 9.27 24.87
CA THR A 433 -15.28 10.58 24.41
C THR A 433 -14.34 11.13 23.36
N THR A 434 -14.88 11.71 22.29
CA THR A 434 -14.06 12.27 21.23
C THR A 434 -13.20 13.44 21.71
N ASN A 435 -11.92 13.44 21.34
CA ASN A 435 -10.98 14.51 21.63
C ASN A 435 -11.18 15.73 20.69
N ALA A 436 -10.31 16.75 20.78
CA ALA A 436 -10.36 17.95 19.93
C ALA A 436 -10.30 17.63 18.42
N ALA A 437 -9.59 16.58 18.04
CA ALA A 437 -9.50 16.07 16.67
C ALA A 437 -10.67 15.12 16.33
N GLY A 438 -11.71 15.02 17.15
CA GLY A 438 -12.88 14.16 16.93
C GLY A 438 -12.60 12.66 17.10
N ILE A 439 -11.42 12.27 17.58
CA ILE A 439 -11.00 10.88 17.69
C ILE A 439 -11.49 10.27 19.00
N TYR A 440 -11.98 9.03 18.93
CA TYR A 440 -12.29 8.21 20.09
C TYR A 440 -11.56 6.86 20.01
N ALA A 441 -11.31 6.25 21.16
CA ALA A 441 -10.84 4.87 21.27
C ALA A 441 -11.55 4.17 22.44
N LEU A 442 -12.22 3.06 22.13
CA LEU A 442 -12.86 2.15 23.07
C LEU A 442 -11.83 1.07 23.44
N LYS A 443 -11.36 1.09 24.70
CA LYS A 443 -10.29 0.20 25.18
C LYS A 443 -10.84 -0.94 26.02
N GLY A 444 -10.29 -2.13 25.84
CA GLY A 444 -10.71 -3.32 26.58
C GLY A 444 -12.03 -3.90 26.05
N VAL A 445 -12.24 -3.76 24.75
CA VAL A 445 -13.40 -4.33 24.06
C VAL A 445 -13.20 -5.85 23.96
N THR A 446 -14.25 -6.62 24.22
CA THR A 446 -14.22 -8.07 24.09
C THR A 446 -14.41 -8.47 22.63
N ALA A 447 -13.73 -9.54 22.20
CA ALA A 447 -13.98 -10.17 20.91
C ALA A 447 -15.47 -10.49 20.71
N GLY A 448 -15.98 -10.29 19.49
CA GLY A 448 -17.37 -10.51 19.13
C GLY A 448 -17.98 -9.31 18.40
N ILE A 449 -19.32 -9.28 18.39
CA ILE A 449 -20.10 -8.22 17.74
C ILE A 449 -20.12 -7.00 18.64
N GLN A 450 -19.70 -5.86 18.08
CA GLN A 450 -19.68 -4.57 18.76
C GLN A 450 -20.59 -3.61 18.04
N THR A 451 -21.60 -3.15 18.78
CA THR A 451 -22.52 -2.12 18.34
C THR A 451 -22.05 -0.78 18.89
N ILE A 452 -21.50 0.03 18.02
CA ILE A 452 -20.88 1.31 18.33
C ILE A 452 -21.91 2.40 18.13
N THR A 453 -22.19 3.15 19.18
CA THR A 453 -23.15 4.25 19.19
C THR A 453 -22.49 5.52 19.68
N ALA A 454 -22.89 6.66 19.13
CA ALA A 454 -22.40 7.96 19.51
C ALA A 454 -23.56 8.83 20.02
N THR A 455 -23.34 9.56 21.12
CA THR A 455 -24.37 10.34 21.79
C THR A 455 -23.85 11.70 22.22
N ARG A 456 -24.64 12.73 21.92
CA ARG A 456 -24.48 14.09 22.43
C ARG A 456 -25.86 14.75 22.41
N SER A 457 -26.21 15.49 23.46
CA SER A 457 -27.54 16.11 23.60
C SER A 457 -27.92 16.93 22.36
N GLY A 458 -29.12 16.67 21.82
CA GLY A 458 -29.68 17.38 20.67
C GLY A 458 -29.05 17.05 19.32
N GLN A 459 -28.19 16.03 19.23
CA GLN A 459 -27.51 15.62 18.00
C GLN A 459 -27.78 14.15 17.68
N THR A 460 -27.77 13.82 16.38
CA THR A 460 -27.96 12.45 15.88
C THR A 460 -26.69 11.94 15.19
N TYR A 461 -26.37 10.69 15.45
CA TYR A 461 -25.20 10.00 14.92
C TYR A 461 -25.59 8.61 14.43
N PRO A 462 -24.96 8.11 13.35
CA PRO A 462 -25.18 6.74 12.92
C PRO A 462 -24.62 5.76 13.95
N GLN A 463 -25.18 4.55 13.95
CA GLN A 463 -24.64 3.38 14.61
C GLN A 463 -23.71 2.64 13.65
N ALA A 464 -22.63 2.07 14.17
CA ALA A 464 -21.76 1.15 13.43
C ALA A 464 -21.74 -0.22 14.12
N VAL A 465 -22.05 -1.28 13.38
CA VAL A 465 -21.89 -2.66 13.82
C VAL A 465 -20.60 -3.21 13.22
N ARG A 466 -19.69 -3.66 14.08
CA ARG A 466 -18.38 -4.21 13.73
C ARG A 466 -18.16 -5.55 14.43
N ILE A 467 -17.31 -6.39 13.85
CA ILE A 467 -16.94 -7.67 14.42
C ILE A 467 -15.45 -7.60 14.71
N THR A 468 -15.09 -7.69 15.99
CA THR A 468 -13.71 -7.67 16.48
C THR A 468 -13.31 -9.10 16.86
N GLY A 469 -12.10 -9.49 16.47
CA GLY A 469 -11.50 -10.78 16.84
C GLY A 469 -10.78 -10.70 18.19
N SER A 470 -9.93 -11.69 18.47
CA SER A 470 -8.92 -11.60 19.53
C SER A 470 -7.54 -11.45 18.92
N SER A 471 -6.72 -10.58 19.50
CA SER A 471 -5.29 -10.55 19.19
C SER A 471 -4.62 -11.87 19.54
N VAL A 472 -3.75 -12.34 18.65
CA VAL A 472 -2.99 -13.58 18.84
C VAL A 472 -1.50 -13.26 18.86
N ALA A 473 -0.80 -13.76 19.87
CA ALA A 473 0.63 -13.52 20.01
C ALA A 473 1.42 -14.19 18.89
N ASN A 474 2.42 -13.47 18.35
CA ASN A 474 3.34 -13.91 17.29
C ASN A 474 2.66 -14.20 15.94
N THR A 475 1.55 -13.52 15.64
CA THR A 475 0.88 -13.62 14.33
C THR A 475 0.50 -12.23 13.81
N THR A 476 -0.06 -12.14 12.61
CA THR A 476 -0.64 -10.88 12.10
C THR A 476 -2.08 -10.65 12.57
N THR A 477 -2.63 -11.53 13.40
CA THR A 477 -4.02 -11.47 13.84
C THR A 477 -4.15 -10.48 14.99
N THR A 478 -4.83 -9.37 14.73
CA THR A 478 -5.21 -8.37 15.73
C THR A 478 -6.72 -8.35 15.90
N GLY A 479 -7.20 -8.20 17.14
CA GLY A 479 -8.61 -7.94 17.40
C GLY A 479 -8.96 -6.45 17.35
N ASN A 480 -7.96 -5.57 17.38
CA ASN A 480 -8.15 -4.14 17.23
C ASN A 480 -8.81 -3.78 15.89
N LEU A 481 -9.57 -2.70 15.87
CA LEU A 481 -10.19 -2.14 14.66
C LEU A 481 -9.95 -0.64 14.59
N TRP A 482 -9.42 -0.19 13.47
CA TRP A 482 -9.23 1.23 13.18
C TRP A 482 -10.22 1.75 12.13
N GLY A 483 -10.35 3.09 12.05
CA GLY A 483 -11.13 3.75 11.00
C GLY A 483 -12.64 3.52 11.10
N VAL A 484 -13.17 3.28 12.31
CA VAL A 484 -14.62 3.22 12.54
C VAL A 484 -15.20 4.63 12.63
N ASP A 485 -15.13 5.36 11.52
CA ASP A 485 -15.52 6.77 11.48
C ASP A 485 -17.05 6.94 11.41
N LEU A 486 -17.57 7.98 12.09
CA LEU A 486 -18.99 8.33 12.09
C LEU A 486 -19.18 9.79 11.66
N VAL A 487 -20.22 10.06 10.87
CA VAL A 487 -20.53 11.42 10.41
C VAL A 487 -21.81 11.92 11.08
N GLN A 488 -21.72 13.05 11.82
CA GLN A 488 -22.82 13.71 12.50
C GLN A 488 -23.92 14.11 11.51
N GLY A 489 -25.18 13.88 11.87
CA GLY A 489 -26.34 14.30 11.08
C GLY A 489 -26.53 13.56 9.75
N GLY A 490 -25.73 12.52 9.47
CA GLY A 490 -25.83 11.76 8.22
C GLY A 490 -27.12 10.95 8.14
N GLY A 491 -28.14 11.46 7.46
CA GLY A 491 -29.40 10.78 7.15
C GLY A 491 -29.29 9.69 6.07
N ALA A 492 -28.15 9.01 5.99
CA ALA A 492 -27.85 8.04 4.94
C ALA A 492 -28.48 6.68 5.22
N THR A 493 -28.89 6.00 4.15
CA THR A 493 -29.19 4.56 4.18
C THR A 493 -28.00 3.77 4.73
N PRO A 494 -28.23 2.59 5.33
CA PRO A 494 -27.14 1.76 5.80
C PRO A 494 -26.09 1.49 4.71
N THR A 495 -24.82 1.43 5.09
CA THR A 495 -23.72 0.93 4.27
C THR A 495 -23.19 -0.35 4.87
N ILE A 496 -22.97 -1.37 4.06
CA ILE A 496 -22.47 -2.69 4.50
C ILE A 496 -20.96 -2.75 4.27
N ALA A 497 -20.21 -2.78 5.36
CA ALA A 497 -18.75 -2.87 5.37
C ALA A 497 -18.26 -3.43 6.73
N PRO A 498 -17.47 -4.52 6.76
CA PRO A 498 -17.08 -5.33 5.61
C PRO A 498 -18.26 -6.09 4.98
N GLN A 499 -18.14 -6.36 3.67
CA GLN A 499 -19.06 -7.24 2.95
C GLN A 499 -18.86 -8.71 3.40
N PRO A 500 -19.90 -9.56 3.32
CA PRO A 500 -19.71 -10.99 3.51
C PRO A 500 -18.72 -11.56 2.51
N LEU A 501 -18.02 -12.62 2.89
CA LEU A 501 -17.06 -13.34 2.05
C LEU A 501 -17.55 -14.75 1.75
N THR A 502 -17.19 -15.26 0.58
CA THR A 502 -17.42 -16.66 0.19
C THR A 502 -16.85 -17.61 1.25
N GLN A 503 -17.63 -18.64 1.61
CA GLN A 503 -17.23 -19.65 2.59
C GLN A 503 -17.12 -21.02 1.92
N ASN A 504 -16.20 -21.84 2.43
CA ASN A 504 -16.12 -23.27 2.10
C ASN A 504 -16.56 -24.07 3.32
N ALA A 505 -17.47 -25.02 3.16
CA ALA A 505 -17.85 -25.98 4.19
C ALA A 505 -17.75 -27.40 3.67
N LYS A 506 -17.43 -28.33 4.57
CA LYS A 506 -17.61 -29.77 4.28
C LYS A 506 -19.09 -30.11 4.37
N LEU A 507 -19.54 -31.13 3.65
CA LEU A 507 -20.87 -31.70 3.83
C LEU A 507 -21.09 -32.06 5.32
N GLY A 508 -22.19 -31.58 5.89
CA GLY A 508 -22.52 -31.74 7.31
C GLY A 508 -21.71 -30.85 8.26
N GLY A 509 -20.70 -30.13 7.73
CA GLY A 509 -19.93 -29.12 8.45
C GLY A 509 -20.65 -27.77 8.50
N SER A 510 -20.15 -26.83 9.31
CA SER A 510 -20.75 -25.50 9.41
C SER A 510 -20.09 -24.48 8.49
N ALA A 511 -20.85 -23.45 8.09
CA ALA A 511 -20.35 -22.26 7.42
C ALA A 511 -20.83 -21.01 8.17
N THR A 512 -19.94 -20.05 8.42
CA THR A 512 -20.29 -18.80 9.11
C THR A 512 -20.01 -17.61 8.21
N PHE A 513 -21.05 -16.82 7.96
CA PHE A 513 -21.02 -15.57 7.23
C PHE A 513 -21.11 -14.41 8.22
N THR A 514 -20.34 -13.37 7.97
CA THR A 514 -20.26 -12.20 8.83
C THR A 514 -20.29 -10.93 7.99
N ALA A 515 -20.86 -9.85 8.51
CA ALA A 515 -20.86 -8.55 7.86
C ALA A 515 -20.83 -7.43 8.89
N GLY A 516 -20.28 -6.28 8.52
CA GLY A 516 -20.44 -5.04 9.28
C GLY A 516 -21.41 -4.09 8.60
N ALA A 517 -21.95 -3.13 9.35
CA ALA A 517 -22.82 -2.11 8.78
C ALA A 517 -22.70 -0.77 9.51
N THR A 518 -23.00 0.32 8.83
CA THR A 518 -23.08 1.66 9.41
C THR A 518 -24.34 2.34 8.93
N GLY A 519 -25.15 2.92 9.81
CA GLY A 519 -26.39 3.60 9.41
C GLY A 519 -27.15 4.18 10.58
N GLN A 520 -28.20 4.94 10.30
CA GLN A 520 -29.03 5.59 11.33
C GLN A 520 -30.06 4.64 11.95
N GLY A 521 -30.32 4.83 13.24
CA GLY A 521 -31.24 4.02 14.04
C GLY A 521 -30.67 2.66 14.43
N PRO A 522 -31.44 1.83 15.15
CA PRO A 522 -31.09 0.43 15.33
C PRO A 522 -30.99 -0.24 13.97
N LEU A 523 -29.86 -0.90 13.69
CA LEU A 523 -29.68 -1.65 12.46
C LEU A 523 -30.27 -3.06 12.61
N HIS A 524 -31.10 -3.45 11.66
CA HIS A 524 -31.68 -4.79 11.54
C HIS A 524 -31.06 -5.54 10.37
N PHE A 525 -30.71 -6.80 10.57
CA PHE A 525 -30.00 -7.68 9.65
C PHE A 525 -30.90 -8.82 9.22
N GLN A 526 -31.09 -9.00 7.92
CA GLN A 526 -31.81 -10.13 7.36
C GLN A 526 -30.93 -10.85 6.34
N TRP A 527 -30.39 -12.00 6.73
CA TRP A 527 -29.68 -12.87 5.81
C TRP A 527 -30.65 -13.52 4.84
N THR A 528 -30.17 -13.78 3.62
CA THR A 528 -30.90 -14.52 2.60
C THR A 528 -30.01 -15.61 2.02
N LYS A 529 -30.62 -16.73 1.70
CA LYS A 529 -30.00 -17.85 0.98
C LYS A 529 -30.86 -18.12 -0.25
N ASN A 530 -30.29 -17.90 -1.44
CA ASN A 530 -31.01 -17.94 -2.72
C ASN A 530 -32.28 -17.05 -2.71
N GLY A 531 -32.17 -15.86 -2.12
CA GLY A 531 -33.27 -14.89 -2.01
C GLY A 531 -34.29 -15.18 -0.89
N ALA A 532 -34.29 -16.36 -0.28
CA ALA A 532 -35.16 -16.68 0.85
C ALA A 532 -34.53 -16.23 2.19
N ALA A 533 -35.33 -15.64 3.08
CA ALA A 533 -34.88 -15.17 4.38
C ALA A 533 -34.41 -16.35 5.27
N VAL A 534 -33.22 -16.21 5.87
CA VAL A 534 -32.60 -17.18 6.78
C VAL A 534 -31.91 -16.47 7.95
N GLY A 535 -31.50 -17.24 8.96
CA GLY A 535 -30.78 -16.71 10.11
C GLY A 535 -31.66 -15.90 11.06
N THR A 536 -31.00 -15.11 11.91
CA THR A 536 -31.63 -14.22 12.87
C THR A 536 -31.26 -12.77 12.57
N ASP A 537 -31.87 -11.83 13.30
CA ASP A 537 -31.49 -10.42 13.30
C ASP A 537 -30.10 -10.22 13.93
N SER A 538 -29.08 -10.57 13.15
CA SER A 538 -27.69 -10.67 13.57
C SER A 538 -26.76 -10.37 12.40
N PRO A 539 -25.64 -9.64 12.62
CA PRO A 539 -24.59 -9.46 11.62
C PRO A 539 -23.79 -10.76 11.34
N VAL A 540 -24.16 -11.86 11.99
CA VAL A 540 -23.57 -13.19 11.82
C VAL A 540 -24.66 -14.19 11.47
N TYR A 541 -24.43 -14.95 10.40
CA TYR A 541 -25.25 -16.10 10.00
C TYR A 541 -24.39 -17.36 9.96
N THR A 542 -24.71 -18.32 10.83
CA THR A 542 -24.09 -19.63 10.83
C THR A 542 -25.07 -20.66 10.28
N LEU A 543 -24.71 -21.28 9.16
CA LEU A 543 -25.32 -22.51 8.68
C LEU A 543 -24.67 -23.67 9.45
N ALA A 544 -25.41 -24.27 10.39
CA ALA A 544 -24.87 -25.28 11.31
C ALA A 544 -24.44 -26.58 10.60
N SER A 545 -25.16 -26.97 9.55
CA SER A 545 -24.88 -28.17 8.76
C SER A 545 -25.14 -27.86 7.29
N ALA A 546 -24.06 -27.74 6.52
CA ALA A 546 -24.09 -27.52 5.09
C ALA A 546 -24.60 -28.78 4.40
N ALA A 547 -25.79 -28.66 3.81
CA ALA A 547 -26.33 -29.66 2.92
C ALA A 547 -25.85 -29.37 1.49
N LEU A 548 -26.19 -30.25 0.59
CA LEU A 548 -25.59 -30.25 -0.74
C LEU A 548 -26.34 -29.42 -1.74
N ALA A 549 -27.63 -29.24 -1.45
CA ALA A 549 -28.43 -28.16 -2.00
C ALA A 549 -27.88 -26.77 -1.62
N ASP A 550 -26.89 -26.69 -0.73
CA ASP A 550 -26.31 -25.43 -0.27
C ASP A 550 -25.03 -25.05 -1.03
N ASP A 551 -24.50 -25.96 -1.86
CA ASP A 551 -23.36 -25.65 -2.72
C ASP A 551 -23.74 -24.57 -3.76
N GLN A 552 -22.88 -23.60 -3.92
CA GLN A 552 -23.10 -22.37 -4.68
C GLN A 552 -24.32 -21.55 -4.23
N ALA A 553 -24.88 -21.80 -3.04
CA ALA A 553 -25.99 -21.00 -2.56
C ALA A 553 -25.56 -19.52 -2.45
N ALA A 554 -26.35 -18.64 -3.05
CA ALA A 554 -26.14 -17.21 -2.99
C ALA A 554 -26.55 -16.70 -1.61
N ILE A 555 -25.57 -16.39 -0.78
CA ILE A 555 -25.74 -15.82 0.55
C ILE A 555 -25.69 -14.31 0.43
N GLY A 556 -26.82 -13.65 0.66
CA GLY A 556 -26.95 -12.20 0.70
C GLY A 556 -27.35 -11.71 2.08
N LEU A 557 -27.19 -10.42 2.34
CA LEU A 557 -27.62 -9.76 3.55
C LEU A 557 -28.33 -8.46 3.21
N LYS A 558 -29.50 -8.23 3.81
CA LYS A 558 -30.16 -6.93 3.81
C LYS A 558 -30.02 -6.28 5.18
N VAL A 559 -29.53 -5.04 5.22
CA VAL A 559 -29.47 -4.23 6.44
C VAL A 559 -30.48 -3.10 6.34
N THR A 560 -31.34 -2.95 7.35
CA THR A 560 -32.35 -1.91 7.43
C THR A 560 -32.08 -1.00 8.63
N GLY A 561 -32.10 0.31 8.41
CA GLY A 561 -32.04 1.33 9.45
C GLY A 561 -33.20 2.32 9.30
N SER A 562 -33.22 3.36 10.12
CA SER A 562 -34.31 4.35 10.13
C SER A 562 -34.43 5.15 8.82
N GLN A 563 -33.36 5.19 8.02
CA GLN A 563 -33.27 5.96 6.77
C GLN A 563 -33.42 5.10 5.51
N GLY A 564 -33.69 3.80 5.64
CA GLY A 564 -33.87 2.86 4.52
C GLY A 564 -33.06 1.59 4.68
N SER A 565 -32.84 0.87 3.58
CA SER A 565 -32.11 -0.40 3.59
C SER A 565 -31.03 -0.47 2.52
N ALA A 566 -30.02 -1.31 2.75
CA ALA A 566 -29.02 -1.68 1.76
C ALA A 566 -28.87 -3.20 1.70
N ASP A 567 -28.55 -3.71 0.52
CA ASP A 567 -28.27 -5.12 0.27
C ASP A 567 -26.77 -5.32 0.06
N SER A 568 -26.26 -6.45 0.54
CA SER A 568 -24.87 -6.85 0.35
C SER A 568 -24.65 -7.34 -1.07
N VAL A 569 -23.39 -7.40 -1.47
CA VAL A 569 -23.01 -8.25 -2.61
C VAL A 569 -23.25 -9.70 -2.20
N PRO A 570 -24.01 -10.50 -2.98
CA PRO A 570 -24.18 -11.92 -2.68
C PRO A 570 -22.86 -12.69 -2.82
N VAL A 571 -22.59 -13.61 -1.90
CA VAL A 571 -21.41 -14.49 -1.92
C VAL A 571 -21.82 -15.97 -1.99
N ALA A 572 -20.92 -16.82 -2.46
CA ALA A 572 -21.20 -18.24 -2.58
C ALA A 572 -20.89 -19.00 -1.27
N LEU A 573 -21.63 -20.09 -1.04
CA LEU A 573 -21.23 -21.16 -0.13
C LEU A 573 -20.75 -22.35 -0.96
N ASN A 574 -19.49 -22.77 -0.82
CA ASN A 574 -18.98 -23.95 -1.49
C ASN A 574 -19.06 -25.17 -0.56
N VAL A 575 -19.74 -26.25 -0.95
CA VAL A 575 -19.88 -27.46 -0.14
C VAL A 575 -19.08 -28.62 -0.72
N VAL A 576 -18.07 -29.07 0.01
CA VAL A 576 -17.15 -30.14 -0.40
C VAL A 576 -17.61 -31.49 0.15
N ARG A 577 -17.71 -32.51 -0.70
CA ARG A 577 -18.04 -33.90 -0.33
C ARG A 577 -16.85 -34.82 -0.45
N LEU A 578 -16.47 -35.46 0.64
CA LEU A 578 -16.13 -36.89 0.71
C LEU A 578 -15.94 -37.29 2.17
N PHE A 579 -16.56 -38.40 2.56
CA PHE A 579 -16.33 -39.01 3.86
C PHE A 579 -15.03 -39.80 3.77
N ASN A 580 -13.91 -39.08 3.95
CA ASN A 580 -12.55 -39.61 4.03
C ASN A 580 -12.01 -40.26 2.74
N GLY A 581 -11.94 -39.49 1.65
CA GLY A 581 -11.37 -39.93 0.37
C GLY A 581 -9.83 -40.03 0.33
N ASP A 582 -9.15 -39.52 1.36
CA ASP A 582 -7.69 -39.47 1.51
C ASP A 582 -7.13 -40.58 2.42
N PHE A 583 -7.97 -41.40 3.06
CA PHE A 583 -7.59 -42.51 3.96
C PHE A 583 -6.68 -42.17 5.18
N GLU A 584 -6.29 -40.90 5.36
CA GLU A 584 -5.42 -40.37 6.42
C GLU A 584 -5.96 -40.54 7.85
N LYS A 585 -7.23 -40.91 7.99
CA LYS A 585 -7.89 -41.15 9.28
C LYS A 585 -8.41 -42.59 9.42
N GLY A 586 -7.91 -43.51 8.58
CA GLY A 586 -8.33 -44.91 8.53
C GLY A 586 -9.42 -45.19 7.48
N ASN A 587 -10.15 -46.28 7.64
CA ASN A 587 -11.19 -46.74 6.71
C ASN A 587 -12.60 -46.22 7.02
N GLN A 588 -12.73 -45.11 7.75
CA GLN A 588 -14.02 -44.58 8.20
C GLN A 588 -14.99 -44.40 7.02
N GLY A 589 -16.06 -45.22 6.98
CA GLY A 589 -17.07 -45.18 5.92
C GLY A 589 -16.83 -46.09 4.71
N TRP A 590 -15.75 -46.88 4.70
CA TRP A 590 -15.49 -47.92 3.71
C TRP A 590 -15.57 -49.32 4.33
N ASP A 591 -16.38 -50.20 3.77
CA ASP A 591 -16.44 -51.63 4.10
C ASP A 591 -15.39 -52.39 3.30
N LEU A 592 -14.43 -53.02 4.00
CA LEU A 592 -13.28 -53.72 3.42
C LEU A 592 -13.48 -55.26 3.42
N MET A 593 -13.03 -55.95 2.38
CA MET A 593 -12.94 -57.43 2.35
C MET A 593 -11.62 -57.92 2.99
N ASP A 594 -11.57 -59.20 3.41
CA ASP A 594 -10.56 -59.85 4.28
C ASP A 594 -9.08 -59.46 4.03
N ASP A 595 -8.61 -59.37 2.78
CA ASP A 595 -7.21 -59.03 2.46
C ASP A 595 -6.99 -57.54 2.10
N SER A 596 -8.05 -56.72 2.18
CA SER A 596 -8.03 -55.27 1.92
C SER A 596 -7.65 -54.50 3.19
N VAL A 597 -6.62 -53.64 3.15
CA VAL A 597 -6.10 -52.99 4.36
C VAL A 597 -5.67 -51.54 4.11
N VAL A 598 -5.92 -50.67 5.09
CA VAL A 598 -5.36 -49.31 5.13
C VAL A 598 -3.99 -49.39 5.79
N LEU A 599 -2.94 -49.01 5.07
CA LEU A 599 -1.54 -49.19 5.50
C LEU A 599 -0.79 -47.85 5.61
N SER A 600 0.15 -47.79 6.54
CA SER A 600 1.13 -46.70 6.67
C SER A 600 2.34 -46.90 5.76
N SER A 601 3.00 -45.80 5.41
CA SER A 601 4.22 -45.79 4.60
C SER A 601 5.25 -46.86 4.99
N GLY A 602 5.66 -47.70 4.02
CA GLY A 602 6.80 -48.61 4.15
C GLY A 602 6.55 -50.10 3.85
N TYR A 603 5.30 -50.55 3.68
CA TYR A 603 4.99 -51.96 3.42
C TYR A 603 5.35 -52.40 1.97
N TYR A 604 5.28 -51.46 1.03
CA TYR A 604 5.88 -51.54 -0.31
C TYR A 604 6.70 -50.27 -0.53
N ASP A 605 7.70 -50.29 -1.42
CA ASP A 605 8.53 -49.11 -1.79
C ASP A 605 7.73 -48.12 -2.66
N MET A 606 6.54 -47.76 -2.17
CA MET A 606 5.60 -46.80 -2.70
C MET A 606 5.77 -45.54 -1.87
N VAL A 607 6.15 -44.43 -2.50
CA VAL A 607 6.18 -43.14 -1.85
C VAL A 607 4.97 -42.35 -2.25
N GLU A 608 4.51 -41.63 -1.26
CA GLU A 608 3.28 -40.87 -1.19
C GLU A 608 3.32 -39.64 -2.14
N PRO A 609 2.23 -39.34 -2.87
CA PRO A 609 2.22 -38.22 -3.80
C PRO A 609 1.84 -36.86 -3.18
N HIS A 610 1.17 -36.77 -2.02
CA HIS A 610 0.42 -35.56 -1.60
C HIS A 610 0.47 -35.08 -0.11
N GLY A 611 1.45 -35.49 0.71
CA GLY A 611 1.68 -35.05 2.11
C GLY A 611 1.05 -35.86 3.26
N GLY A 612 0.33 -36.95 2.99
CA GLY A 612 -0.27 -37.92 3.92
C GLY A 612 0.57 -39.19 4.21
N GLY A 613 0.15 -40.06 5.12
CA GLY A 613 0.89 -41.27 5.50
C GLY A 613 0.16 -42.59 5.21
N LEU A 614 -1.10 -42.55 4.78
CA LEU A 614 -2.00 -43.71 4.72
C LEU A 614 -2.74 -43.80 3.38
N TRP A 615 -2.92 -45.03 2.88
CA TRP A 615 -3.67 -45.28 1.64
C TRP A 615 -4.39 -46.63 1.70
N LEU A 616 -5.39 -46.82 0.83
CA LEU A 616 -6.09 -48.09 0.70
C LEU A 616 -5.31 -49.02 -0.23
N CYS A 617 -4.83 -50.15 0.30
CA CYS A 617 -4.25 -51.22 -0.50
C CYS A 617 -5.29 -52.31 -0.76
N LEU A 618 -5.48 -52.62 -2.05
CA LEU A 618 -6.20 -53.81 -2.48
C LEU A 618 -5.19 -54.80 -3.10
N GLY A 619 -5.04 -55.94 -2.43
CA GLY A 619 -4.20 -57.06 -2.82
C GLY A 619 -2.94 -57.32 -1.98
N ASP A 620 -2.64 -58.62 -1.78
CA ASP A 620 -1.34 -59.25 -1.44
C ASP A 620 -1.54 -60.79 -1.41
N TRP A 621 -1.87 -61.39 -2.55
CA TRP A 621 -2.49 -62.73 -2.58
C TRP A 621 -1.54 -63.91 -2.78
N THR A 622 -1.95 -65.07 -2.26
CA THR A 622 -1.31 -66.38 -2.49
C THR A 622 -2.03 -67.26 -3.51
N GLY A 623 -3.10 -66.78 -4.17
CA GLY A 623 -3.89 -67.53 -5.17
C GLY A 623 -5.12 -66.74 -5.67
N PRO A 624 -5.82 -67.22 -6.72
CA PRO A 624 -6.86 -66.45 -7.42
C PRO A 624 -7.97 -65.98 -6.49
N VAL A 625 -8.09 -64.66 -6.32
CA VAL A 625 -9.03 -64.02 -5.37
C VAL A 625 -9.39 -62.61 -5.85
N THR A 626 -10.47 -62.08 -5.27
CA THR A 626 -10.97 -60.73 -5.51
C THR A 626 -11.05 -59.99 -4.18
N ASP A 627 -10.43 -58.82 -4.10
CA ASP A 627 -10.53 -57.89 -2.97
C ASP A 627 -11.34 -56.66 -3.35
N TYR A 628 -11.95 -56.03 -2.35
CA TYR A 628 -12.68 -54.79 -2.58
C TYR A 628 -12.84 -53.91 -1.34
N ALA A 629 -13.08 -52.63 -1.62
CA ALA A 629 -13.61 -51.66 -0.67
C ALA A 629 -14.93 -51.09 -1.21
N MET A 630 -15.95 -50.97 -0.34
CA MET A 630 -17.26 -50.43 -0.69
C MET A 630 -17.66 -49.24 0.18
N GLN A 631 -18.36 -48.26 -0.40
CA GLN A 631 -18.97 -47.17 0.34
C GLN A 631 -20.33 -46.80 -0.28
N ASP A 632 -21.35 -46.62 0.56
CA ASP A 632 -22.63 -46.06 0.15
C ASP A 632 -22.52 -44.54 -0.01
N ILE A 633 -22.94 -44.03 -1.17
CA ILE A 633 -22.88 -42.61 -1.53
C ILE A 633 -24.25 -42.16 -2.02
N GLU A 634 -24.75 -41.07 -1.46
CA GLU A 634 -25.95 -40.38 -1.93
C GLU A 634 -25.59 -39.41 -3.06
N LEU A 635 -26.06 -39.69 -4.28
CA LEU A 635 -25.81 -38.84 -5.44
C LEU A 635 -26.90 -37.76 -5.57
N PRO A 636 -26.55 -36.46 -5.65
CA PRO A 636 -27.53 -35.40 -5.85
C PRO A 636 -28.10 -35.42 -7.27
N ASP A 637 -29.30 -34.88 -7.45
CA ASP A 637 -29.92 -34.72 -8.77
C ASP A 637 -29.38 -33.45 -9.48
N VAL A 638 -28.14 -33.53 -9.97
CA VAL A 638 -27.47 -32.43 -10.70
C VAL A 638 -26.85 -32.93 -12.01
N GLY A 639 -26.50 -31.99 -12.90
CA GLY A 639 -26.09 -32.30 -14.28
C GLY A 639 -24.72 -32.97 -14.43
N LYS A 640 -23.83 -32.87 -13.43
CA LYS A 640 -22.50 -33.48 -13.47
C LYS A 640 -22.19 -34.13 -12.13
N LEU A 641 -21.73 -35.37 -12.18
CA LEU A 641 -21.28 -36.18 -11.05
C LEU A 641 -20.07 -36.98 -11.54
N ASP A 642 -18.85 -36.55 -11.26
CA ASP A 642 -17.62 -37.13 -11.82
C ASP A 642 -16.70 -37.59 -10.69
N LEU A 643 -16.49 -38.90 -10.57
CA LEU A 643 -15.56 -39.51 -9.63
C LEU A 643 -14.12 -39.45 -10.19
N SER A 644 -13.16 -39.08 -9.35
CA SER A 644 -11.73 -39.18 -9.63
C SER A 644 -10.97 -39.69 -8.41
N PHE A 645 -9.77 -40.22 -8.58
CA PHE A 645 -8.87 -40.68 -7.52
C PHE A 645 -7.46 -40.87 -8.07
N TRP A 646 -6.47 -41.10 -7.21
CA TRP A 646 -5.13 -41.53 -7.60
C TRP A 646 -4.96 -43.02 -7.43
N LEU A 647 -4.27 -43.65 -8.39
CA LEU A 647 -3.98 -45.08 -8.38
C LEU A 647 -2.48 -45.33 -8.56
N GLY A 648 -1.87 -45.98 -7.57
CA GLY A 648 -0.54 -46.57 -7.63
C GLY A 648 -0.66 -48.07 -7.90
N ILE A 649 0.19 -48.60 -8.79
CA ILE A 649 0.24 -50.04 -9.10
C ILE A 649 1.65 -50.55 -8.83
N GLY A 650 1.80 -51.38 -7.79
CA GLY A 650 3.10 -51.90 -7.34
C GLY A 650 3.14 -53.41 -7.29
N ASN A 651 4.35 -54.00 -7.35
CA ASN A 651 4.57 -55.40 -6.99
C ASN A 651 5.91 -55.64 -6.29
N LYS A 652 6.06 -56.79 -5.61
CA LYS A 652 7.30 -57.17 -4.89
C LYS A 652 8.52 -57.29 -5.83
N SER A 653 8.34 -57.60 -7.12
CA SER A 653 9.43 -57.76 -8.10
C SER A 653 9.83 -56.47 -8.83
N LYS A 654 9.12 -55.36 -8.61
CA LYS A 654 9.35 -54.04 -9.23
C LYS A 654 9.33 -54.07 -10.78
N THR A 655 8.54 -54.96 -11.38
CA THR A 655 8.49 -55.14 -12.84
C THR A 655 7.08 -55.53 -13.33
N PRO A 656 6.61 -55.05 -14.48
CA PRO A 656 5.33 -55.49 -15.05
C PRO A 656 5.29 -57.03 -15.21
N SER A 657 4.25 -57.65 -14.67
CA SER A 657 4.00 -59.09 -14.79
C SER A 657 3.32 -59.42 -16.12
N SER A 658 3.53 -60.64 -16.64
CA SER A 658 2.84 -61.14 -17.83
C SER A 658 1.45 -61.72 -17.52
N VAL A 659 1.08 -61.85 -16.24
CA VAL A 659 -0.24 -62.30 -15.79
C VAL A 659 -1.06 -61.07 -15.42
N ALA A 660 -2.19 -60.87 -16.11
CA ALA A 660 -3.04 -59.70 -15.94
C ALA A 660 -3.85 -59.78 -14.62
N ASN A 661 -3.46 -58.98 -13.64
CA ASN A 661 -4.28 -58.67 -12.45
C ASN A 661 -4.99 -57.35 -12.71
N THR A 662 -6.27 -57.23 -12.34
CA THR A 662 -7.08 -56.08 -12.70
C THR A 662 -7.58 -55.29 -11.49
N PHE A 663 -7.84 -54.01 -11.69
CA PHE A 663 -8.55 -53.10 -10.79
C PHE A 663 -9.68 -52.41 -11.53
N GLN A 664 -10.87 -52.35 -10.94
CA GLN A 664 -12.06 -51.75 -11.55
C GLN A 664 -12.93 -51.03 -10.52
N VAL A 665 -13.75 -50.10 -11.03
CA VAL A 665 -14.79 -49.42 -10.25
C VAL A 665 -16.15 -49.93 -10.68
N LEU A 666 -16.98 -50.33 -9.71
CA LEU A 666 -18.38 -50.70 -9.92
C LEU A 666 -19.30 -49.74 -9.17
N VAL A 667 -20.48 -49.53 -9.74
CA VAL A 667 -21.63 -48.89 -9.08
C VAL A 667 -22.67 -49.98 -8.85
N LEU A 668 -23.10 -50.16 -7.61
CA LEU A 668 -24.10 -51.14 -7.22
C LEU A 668 -25.31 -50.43 -6.59
N ASP A 669 -26.43 -51.12 -6.54
CA ASP A 669 -27.52 -50.75 -5.65
C ASP A 669 -27.22 -51.19 -4.21
N THR A 670 -28.09 -50.78 -3.28
CA THR A 670 -27.96 -51.14 -1.86
C THR A 670 -28.15 -52.64 -1.57
N ASN A 671 -28.57 -53.43 -2.56
CA ASN A 671 -28.70 -54.89 -2.49
C ASN A 671 -27.52 -55.62 -3.16
N ASN A 672 -26.43 -54.90 -3.49
CA ASN A 672 -25.25 -55.41 -4.20
C ASN A 672 -25.51 -55.88 -5.65
N ALA A 673 -26.59 -55.43 -6.30
CA ALA A 673 -26.74 -55.65 -7.74
C ALA A 673 -25.92 -54.62 -8.52
N VAL A 674 -25.10 -55.07 -9.48
CA VAL A 674 -24.27 -54.19 -10.31
C VAL A 674 -25.16 -53.34 -11.22
N LEU A 675 -25.07 -52.02 -11.05
CA LEU A 675 -25.75 -51.01 -11.86
C LEU A 675 -24.86 -50.48 -13.01
N GLY A 676 -23.53 -50.48 -12.81
CA GLY A 676 -22.57 -50.07 -13.82
C GLY A 676 -21.14 -50.54 -13.50
N THR A 677 -20.35 -50.75 -14.55
CA THR A 677 -18.94 -51.17 -14.47
C THR A 677 -18.10 -50.26 -15.33
N PHE A 678 -17.00 -49.74 -14.79
CA PHE A 678 -16.05 -48.90 -15.52
C PHE A 678 -14.86 -49.69 -16.04
N ALA A 679 -14.14 -49.12 -17.01
CA ALA A 679 -13.03 -49.79 -17.68
C ALA A 679 -11.96 -50.25 -16.67
N PRO A 680 -11.58 -51.54 -16.67
CA PRO A 680 -10.57 -52.05 -15.76
C PRO A 680 -9.19 -51.52 -16.15
N ARG A 681 -8.34 -51.38 -15.14
CA ARG A 681 -6.89 -51.24 -15.30
C ARG A 681 -6.21 -52.53 -14.90
N ASP A 682 -5.00 -52.74 -15.40
CA ASP A 682 -4.22 -53.91 -15.04
C ASP A 682 -2.79 -53.54 -14.66
N ASN A 683 -2.07 -54.54 -14.15
CA ASN A 683 -0.68 -54.45 -13.75
C ASN A 683 0.33 -54.28 -14.91
N THR A 684 -0.10 -54.27 -16.17
CA THR A 684 0.77 -53.89 -17.30
C THR A 684 1.04 -52.37 -17.32
N GLN A 685 0.19 -51.59 -16.63
CA GLN A 685 0.33 -50.14 -16.48
C GLN A 685 1.22 -49.74 -15.30
N ALA A 686 1.81 -50.71 -14.59
CA ALA A 686 2.75 -50.42 -13.50
C ALA A 686 3.99 -49.70 -14.04
N ALA A 687 4.33 -48.57 -13.43
CA ALA A 687 5.48 -47.77 -13.80
C ALA A 687 6.28 -47.37 -12.55
N LEU A 688 7.59 -47.25 -12.72
CA LEU A 688 8.51 -46.75 -11.71
C LEU A 688 9.15 -45.43 -12.14
N ASP A 689 9.38 -44.54 -11.18
CA ASP A 689 10.13 -43.32 -11.39
C ASP A 689 11.65 -43.59 -11.48
N ALA A 690 12.44 -42.54 -11.73
CA ALA A 690 13.90 -42.63 -11.83
C ALA A 690 14.59 -43.10 -10.52
N SER A 691 13.88 -43.05 -9.39
CA SER A 691 14.35 -43.51 -8.08
C SER A 691 13.91 -44.95 -7.78
N GLY A 692 13.19 -45.60 -8.69
CA GLY A 692 12.70 -46.97 -8.53
C GLY A 692 11.43 -47.10 -7.68
N LYS A 693 10.64 -46.02 -7.53
CA LYS A 693 9.39 -45.96 -6.76
C LYS A 693 8.16 -45.98 -7.67
N VAL A 694 7.02 -46.47 -7.18
CA VAL A 694 5.77 -46.55 -7.96
C VAL A 694 5.28 -45.17 -8.41
N VAL A 695 4.92 -45.06 -9.68
CA VAL A 695 4.27 -43.87 -10.26
C VAL A 695 2.77 -43.92 -10.00
N TRP A 696 2.24 -42.84 -9.43
CA TRP A 696 0.81 -42.63 -9.21
C TRP A 696 0.17 -41.99 -10.45
N ASN A 697 -0.98 -42.52 -10.85
CA ASN A 697 -1.73 -42.00 -11.99
C ASN A 697 -3.12 -41.51 -11.56
N ALA A 698 -3.51 -40.34 -12.05
CA ALA A 698 -4.85 -39.84 -11.86
C ALA A 698 -5.87 -40.69 -12.64
N VAL A 699 -6.97 -41.01 -11.97
CA VAL A 699 -8.11 -41.75 -12.48
C VAL A 699 -9.32 -40.84 -12.49
N GLY A 700 -10.04 -40.83 -13.61
CA GLY A 700 -11.24 -40.01 -13.80
C GLY A 700 -11.05 -38.94 -14.88
N PRO A 701 -12.10 -38.14 -15.16
CA PRO A 701 -13.42 -38.18 -14.52
C PRO A 701 -14.24 -39.41 -14.94
N ILE A 702 -14.79 -40.12 -13.95
CA ILE A 702 -15.72 -41.24 -14.12
C ILE A 702 -17.13 -40.72 -13.83
N SER A 703 -17.99 -40.63 -14.84
CA SER A 703 -19.32 -40.04 -14.63
C SER A 703 -20.30 -40.99 -13.94
N LEU A 704 -20.83 -40.55 -12.80
CA LEU A 704 -21.91 -41.15 -12.03
C LEU A 704 -23.29 -40.51 -12.32
N ALA A 705 -23.36 -39.58 -13.29
CA ALA A 705 -24.60 -38.89 -13.68
C ALA A 705 -25.81 -39.81 -13.96
N PRO A 706 -25.66 -41.04 -14.51
CA PRO A 706 -26.79 -41.95 -14.71
C PRO A 706 -27.56 -42.32 -13.44
N TRP A 707 -26.95 -42.19 -12.26
CA TRP A 707 -27.55 -42.54 -10.97
C TRP A 707 -27.83 -41.34 -10.07
N LYS A 708 -27.86 -40.13 -10.64
CA LYS A 708 -28.21 -38.91 -9.94
C LYS A 708 -29.56 -39.02 -9.20
N GLY A 709 -29.65 -38.42 -8.01
CA GLY A 709 -30.83 -38.46 -7.16
C GLY A 709 -31.08 -39.80 -6.46
N ARG A 710 -30.07 -40.70 -6.38
CA ARG A 710 -30.18 -42.01 -5.72
C ARG A 710 -29.00 -42.27 -4.79
N THR A 711 -29.23 -43.13 -3.79
CA THR A 711 -28.14 -43.78 -3.06
C THR A 711 -27.61 -44.95 -3.88
N VAL A 712 -26.30 -44.96 -4.12
CA VAL A 712 -25.59 -46.07 -4.78
C VAL A 712 -24.44 -46.53 -3.91
N ARG A 713 -23.97 -47.76 -4.13
CA ARG A 713 -22.76 -48.28 -3.51
C ARG A 713 -21.62 -48.22 -4.52
N LEU A 714 -20.56 -47.47 -4.23
CA LEU A 714 -19.33 -47.55 -5.00
C LEU A 714 -18.49 -48.71 -4.50
N ARG A 715 -17.98 -49.54 -5.41
CA ARG A 715 -17.06 -50.63 -5.10
C ARG A 715 -15.78 -50.47 -5.90
N LEU A 716 -14.66 -50.33 -5.21
CA LEU A 716 -13.32 -50.43 -5.77
C LEU A 716 -12.91 -51.89 -5.63
N GLU A 717 -12.62 -52.56 -6.74
CA GLU A 717 -12.38 -54.00 -6.76
C GLU A 717 -11.07 -54.32 -7.49
N SER A 718 -10.29 -55.24 -6.94
CA SER A 718 -9.13 -55.82 -7.62
C SER A 718 -9.24 -57.34 -7.71
N THR A 719 -8.80 -57.93 -8.83
CA THR A 719 -8.90 -59.37 -9.09
C THR A 719 -7.59 -59.97 -9.60
N GLN A 720 -7.20 -61.12 -9.05
CA GLN A 720 -6.05 -61.92 -9.49
C GLN A 720 -6.51 -63.10 -10.36
N ALA A 721 -6.06 -63.17 -11.61
CA ALA A 721 -6.54 -64.17 -12.58
C ALA A 721 -5.82 -65.55 -12.48
N GLY A 722 -4.71 -65.68 -11.75
CA GLY A 722 -3.94 -66.93 -11.68
C GLY A 722 -2.99 -67.05 -10.47
N ALA A 723 -2.64 -68.29 -10.09
CA ALA A 723 -1.94 -68.61 -8.84
C ALA A 723 -0.42 -68.29 -8.82
N THR A 724 0.16 -67.79 -9.90
CA THR A 724 1.63 -67.72 -10.08
C THR A 724 2.23 -66.32 -9.90
N ASP A 725 1.42 -65.28 -9.74
CA ASP A 725 1.89 -63.90 -9.63
C ASP A 725 1.67 -63.35 -8.22
N THR A 726 2.60 -63.63 -7.31
CA THR A 726 2.47 -63.22 -5.90
C THR A 726 2.90 -61.75 -5.70
N GLY A 727 2.00 -60.94 -5.15
CA GLY A 727 2.33 -59.64 -4.57
C GLY A 727 2.13 -58.39 -5.45
N THR A 728 1.20 -58.39 -6.42
CA THR A 728 0.67 -57.15 -7.03
C THR A 728 -0.30 -56.45 -6.08
N VAL A 729 -0.20 -55.14 -5.94
CA VAL A 729 -1.08 -54.30 -5.11
C VAL A 729 -1.56 -53.09 -5.90
N PHE A 730 -2.84 -52.77 -5.73
CA PHE A 730 -3.46 -51.54 -6.20
C PHE A 730 -3.67 -50.61 -5.01
N ALA A 731 -2.91 -49.51 -4.98
CA ALA A 731 -3.01 -48.49 -3.95
C ALA A 731 -3.91 -47.36 -4.45
N VAL A 732 -4.98 -47.06 -3.71
CA VAL A 732 -5.93 -45.99 -4.04
C VAL A 732 -5.83 -44.89 -3.01
N ASP A 733 -5.81 -43.64 -3.48
CA ASP A 733 -5.75 -42.46 -2.65
C ASP A 733 -6.53 -41.28 -3.27
N ASP A 734 -6.81 -40.25 -2.47
CA ASP A 734 -7.36 -38.95 -2.88
C ASP A 734 -8.63 -39.08 -3.76
N ILE A 735 -9.54 -39.95 -3.34
CA ILE A 735 -10.84 -40.13 -3.99
C ILE A 735 -11.61 -38.80 -3.87
N ALA A 736 -12.06 -38.28 -5.01
CA ALA A 736 -12.77 -37.01 -5.23
C ALA A 736 -14.09 -37.25 -6.01
N LEU A 737 -15.21 -36.62 -5.64
CA LEU A 737 -16.44 -36.60 -6.43
C LEU A 737 -16.77 -35.16 -6.83
N ALA A 738 -16.52 -34.81 -8.09
CA ALA A 738 -16.82 -33.51 -8.66
C ALA A 738 -18.30 -33.41 -9.06
N ILE A 739 -19.01 -32.47 -8.46
CA ILE A 739 -20.45 -32.25 -8.69
C ILE A 739 -20.59 -30.93 -9.46
N GLY A 740 -21.36 -30.91 -10.55
CA GLY A 740 -21.60 -29.67 -11.31
C GLY A 740 -22.83 -28.91 -10.84
N ALA A 741 -22.83 -27.61 -11.17
CA ALA A 741 -23.71 -26.56 -10.70
C ALA A 741 -25.24 -26.87 -10.76
N PRO A 742 -26.05 -26.20 -9.92
CA PRO A 742 -27.52 -26.22 -10.01
C PRO A 742 -28.03 -25.62 -11.34
N GLY A 743 -29.35 -25.69 -11.56
CA GLY A 743 -30.03 -25.17 -12.76
C GLY A 743 -29.76 -23.68 -13.06
N PRO A 744 -30.37 -23.13 -14.13
CA PRO A 744 -29.86 -21.92 -14.76
C PRO A 744 -29.66 -20.74 -13.81
N ALA A 745 -28.45 -20.19 -13.81
CA ALA A 745 -28.07 -19.01 -13.06
C ALA A 745 -28.00 -17.80 -13.99
N VAL A 746 -28.62 -16.70 -13.58
CA VAL A 746 -28.56 -15.43 -14.30
C VAL A 746 -27.46 -14.55 -13.70
N ALA A 747 -26.60 -14.00 -14.55
CA ALA A 747 -25.66 -12.93 -14.20
C ALA A 747 -26.08 -11.65 -14.93
N LEU A 748 -26.35 -10.59 -14.17
CA LEU A 748 -26.52 -9.25 -14.74
C LEU A 748 -25.14 -8.68 -15.07
N ALA A 749 -24.98 -8.19 -16.29
CA ALA A 749 -23.72 -7.53 -16.69
C ALA A 749 -23.56 -6.14 -16.06
N GLN A 750 -24.60 -5.63 -15.39
CA GLN A 750 -24.59 -4.30 -14.80
C GLN A 750 -25.05 -4.30 -13.34
N GLY A 751 -24.24 -3.68 -12.47
CA GLY A 751 -24.54 -3.48 -11.04
C GLY A 751 -25.47 -2.29 -10.76
N PRO A 752 -25.55 -1.82 -9.50
CA PRO A 752 -26.37 -0.69 -9.13
C PRO A 752 -25.99 0.59 -9.88
N ARG A 753 -26.98 1.40 -10.23
CA ARG A 753 -26.76 2.61 -11.05
C ARG A 753 -27.74 3.73 -10.76
N THR A 754 -27.31 4.95 -11.02
CA THR A 754 -28.08 6.19 -10.97
C THR A 754 -28.16 6.80 -12.36
N ILE A 755 -29.37 7.02 -12.87
CA ILE A 755 -29.62 7.61 -14.19
C ILE A 755 -30.61 8.77 -14.07
N ALA A 756 -30.62 9.68 -15.05
CA ALA A 756 -31.60 10.77 -15.06
C ALA A 756 -32.98 10.27 -15.50
N THR A 757 -34.04 10.92 -15.01
CA THR A 757 -35.41 10.72 -15.52
C THR A 757 -35.47 10.95 -17.03
N GLY A 758 -36.17 10.06 -17.76
CA GLY A 758 -36.25 10.10 -19.23
C GLY A 758 -35.04 9.55 -19.99
N ALA A 759 -33.97 9.13 -19.31
CA ALA A 759 -32.82 8.51 -19.95
C ALA A 759 -33.14 7.09 -20.48
N GLN A 760 -32.38 6.65 -21.49
CA GLN A 760 -32.42 5.28 -22.00
C GLN A 760 -31.08 4.60 -21.74
N VAL A 761 -31.10 3.40 -21.15
CA VAL A 761 -29.89 2.67 -20.80
C VAL A 761 -30.00 1.18 -21.12
N PRO A 762 -28.93 0.54 -21.63
CA PRO A 762 -28.96 -0.90 -21.92
C PRO A 762 -28.80 -1.74 -20.66
N PHE A 763 -29.50 -2.86 -20.63
CA PHE A 763 -29.34 -3.95 -19.66
C PHE A 763 -29.12 -5.26 -20.41
N SER A 764 -28.21 -6.10 -19.93
CA SER A 764 -28.00 -7.44 -20.46
C SER A 764 -27.77 -8.44 -19.34
N ALA A 765 -28.12 -9.68 -19.63
CA ALA A 765 -27.97 -10.80 -18.71
C ALA A 765 -27.40 -12.02 -19.45
N THR A 766 -26.57 -12.78 -18.75
CA THR A 766 -26.06 -14.07 -19.23
C THR A 766 -26.64 -15.18 -18.37
N VAL A 767 -27.16 -16.23 -19.00
CA VAL A 767 -27.69 -17.42 -18.33
C VAL A 767 -26.70 -18.55 -18.54
N THR A 768 -26.23 -19.14 -17.45
CA THR A 768 -25.38 -20.34 -17.45
C THR A 768 -26.12 -21.49 -16.81
N GLY A 769 -25.79 -22.74 -17.16
CA GLY A 769 -26.44 -23.92 -16.56
C GLY A 769 -27.89 -24.18 -16.99
N PHE A 770 -28.34 -23.61 -18.12
CA PHE A 770 -29.66 -23.87 -18.70
C PHE A 770 -29.71 -25.23 -19.43
N SER A 771 -30.89 -25.84 -19.48
CA SER A 771 -31.09 -27.16 -20.10
C SER A 771 -31.56 -27.11 -21.56
N ALA A 772 -32.40 -26.14 -21.92
CA ALA A 772 -32.93 -25.96 -23.29
C ALA A 772 -33.24 -24.50 -23.66
N ASP A 773 -33.58 -23.65 -22.70
CA ASP A 773 -34.00 -22.26 -22.87
C ASP A 773 -33.16 -21.33 -22.00
N ASN A 774 -32.30 -20.54 -22.66
CA ASN A 774 -31.42 -19.58 -22.00
C ASN A 774 -32.05 -18.19 -21.86
N ARG A 775 -33.34 -18.01 -22.14
CA ARG A 775 -33.97 -16.68 -22.12
C ARG A 775 -34.19 -16.14 -20.71
N VAL A 776 -34.36 -14.82 -20.63
CA VAL A 776 -34.58 -14.06 -19.41
C VAL A 776 -35.81 -13.17 -19.55
N ASP A 777 -36.66 -13.13 -18.53
CA ASP A 777 -37.75 -12.18 -18.33
C ASP A 777 -37.31 -11.00 -17.45
N TRP A 778 -37.57 -9.78 -17.92
CA TRP A 778 -37.18 -8.53 -17.28
C TRP A 778 -38.37 -7.85 -16.59
N THR A 779 -38.22 -7.50 -15.32
CA THR A 779 -39.23 -6.75 -14.55
C THR A 779 -38.59 -5.59 -13.78
N VAL A 780 -39.41 -4.60 -13.41
CA VAL A 780 -38.99 -3.42 -12.64
C VAL A 780 -40.04 -3.09 -11.57
N ASN A 781 -39.60 -2.85 -10.33
CA ASN A 781 -40.50 -2.57 -9.20
C ASN A 781 -39.92 -1.53 -8.22
N PRO A 782 -40.63 -0.43 -7.89
CA PRO A 782 -41.85 0.05 -8.54
C PRO A 782 -41.61 0.33 -10.04
N ALA A 783 -42.70 0.35 -10.82
CA ALA A 783 -42.64 0.54 -12.27
C ALA A 783 -42.25 1.98 -12.66
N LEU A 784 -40.96 2.31 -12.52
CA LEU A 784 -40.39 3.62 -12.84
C LEU A 784 -39.80 3.70 -14.26
N GLY A 785 -40.15 2.75 -15.12
CA GLY A 785 -39.74 2.71 -16.53
C GLY A 785 -40.15 1.40 -17.19
N THR A 786 -39.73 1.20 -18.43
CA THR A 786 -40.11 0.03 -19.25
C THR A 786 -38.96 -0.49 -20.08
N PHE A 787 -38.87 -1.81 -20.25
CA PHE A 787 -37.95 -2.44 -21.19
C PHE A 787 -38.54 -2.50 -22.61
N SER A 788 -37.71 -2.26 -23.62
CA SER A 788 -38.08 -2.39 -25.03
C SER A 788 -38.49 -3.81 -25.41
N ALA A 789 -37.85 -4.80 -24.77
CA ALA A 789 -38.26 -6.20 -24.81
C ALA A 789 -38.30 -6.74 -23.38
N ALA A 790 -39.48 -7.17 -22.93
CA ALA A 790 -39.68 -7.77 -21.60
C ALA A 790 -39.06 -9.18 -21.49
N ARG A 791 -38.67 -9.81 -22.61
CA ARG A 791 -37.98 -11.09 -22.67
C ARG A 791 -36.84 -11.04 -23.68
N THR A 792 -35.65 -11.50 -23.32
CA THR A 792 -34.48 -11.56 -24.20
C THR A 792 -33.75 -12.90 -24.12
N ALA A 793 -32.84 -13.17 -25.06
CA ALA A 793 -31.85 -14.23 -24.91
C ALA A 793 -30.90 -13.90 -23.74
N GLY A 794 -30.50 -14.92 -22.98
CA GLY A 794 -29.51 -14.82 -21.92
C GLY A 794 -28.08 -15.09 -22.41
N ASP A 795 -27.75 -14.60 -23.60
CA ASP A 795 -26.43 -14.69 -24.22
C ASP A 795 -25.61 -13.40 -24.07
N GLY A 796 -26.10 -12.46 -23.25
CA GLY A 796 -25.52 -11.14 -23.09
C GLY A 796 -26.08 -10.08 -24.06
N THR A 797 -27.05 -10.42 -24.93
CA THR A 797 -27.71 -9.44 -25.80
C THR A 797 -28.46 -8.39 -24.96
N PRO A 798 -28.23 -7.08 -25.20
CA PRO A 798 -28.88 -6.04 -24.40
C PRO A 798 -30.33 -5.76 -24.80
N THR A 799 -31.16 -5.46 -23.80
CA THR A 799 -32.48 -4.80 -23.93
C THR A 799 -32.37 -3.35 -23.44
N LEU A 800 -33.17 -2.45 -23.99
CA LEU A 800 -33.13 -1.03 -23.63
C LEU A 800 -34.17 -0.73 -22.55
N PHE A 801 -33.73 -0.22 -21.41
CA PHE A 801 -34.61 0.34 -20.39
C PHE A 801 -34.85 1.82 -20.67
N THR A 802 -36.11 2.25 -20.70
CA THR A 802 -36.51 3.66 -20.78
C THR A 802 -37.03 4.12 -19.43
N ALA A 803 -36.34 5.09 -18.82
CA ALA A 803 -36.72 5.69 -17.55
C ALA A 803 -37.99 6.53 -17.69
N GLY A 804 -38.87 6.44 -16.68
CA GLY A 804 -40.03 7.32 -16.55
C GLY A 804 -39.64 8.74 -16.12
N THR A 805 -40.66 9.56 -15.86
CA THR A 805 -40.53 10.96 -15.44
C THR A 805 -40.45 11.13 -13.92
N ALA A 806 -40.74 10.09 -13.15
CA ALA A 806 -40.70 10.13 -11.69
C ALA A 806 -39.31 9.75 -11.17
N ALA A 807 -38.74 10.58 -10.31
CA ALA A 807 -37.54 10.25 -9.54
C ALA A 807 -37.87 9.24 -8.43
N GLY A 808 -36.89 8.42 -8.05
CA GLY A 808 -37.05 7.38 -7.04
C GLY A 808 -36.15 6.18 -7.29
N THR A 809 -36.27 5.16 -6.45
CA THR A 809 -35.46 3.95 -6.55
C THR A 809 -36.35 2.77 -6.95
N CYS A 810 -35.88 1.94 -7.88
CA CYS A 810 -36.53 0.69 -8.24
C CYS A 810 -35.53 -0.47 -8.34
N THR A 811 -36.04 -1.68 -8.24
CA THR A 811 -35.31 -2.92 -8.47
C THR A 811 -35.58 -3.40 -9.89
N VAL A 812 -34.52 -3.63 -10.65
CA VAL A 812 -34.57 -4.33 -11.94
C VAL A 812 -34.26 -5.80 -11.69
N THR A 813 -35.11 -6.69 -12.18
CA THR A 813 -34.99 -8.14 -12.02
C THR A 813 -34.91 -8.82 -13.37
N ALA A 814 -33.93 -9.71 -13.52
CA ALA A 814 -33.73 -10.61 -14.65
C ALA A 814 -33.98 -12.06 -14.18
N THR A 815 -35.10 -12.66 -14.57
CA THR A 815 -35.52 -14.00 -14.17
C THR A 815 -35.29 -14.99 -15.32
N PRO A 816 -34.62 -16.13 -15.12
CA PRO A 816 -34.49 -17.12 -16.19
C PRO A 816 -35.87 -17.70 -16.53
N VAL A 817 -36.13 -17.99 -17.81
CA VAL A 817 -37.40 -18.61 -18.23
C VAL A 817 -37.54 -20.02 -17.68
N GLU A 818 -36.42 -20.75 -17.58
CA GLU A 818 -36.34 -22.01 -16.82
C GLU A 818 -36.29 -21.74 -15.31
N THR A 819 -36.82 -22.66 -14.51
CA THR A 819 -36.79 -22.55 -13.04
C THR A 819 -35.34 -22.49 -12.54
N GLY A 820 -34.95 -21.32 -12.04
CA GLY A 820 -33.58 -21.00 -11.63
C GLY A 820 -33.51 -19.69 -10.85
N ASN A 821 -32.29 -19.24 -10.55
CA ASN A 821 -32.08 -18.05 -9.72
C ASN A 821 -32.14 -16.77 -10.57
N ALA A 822 -33.05 -15.86 -10.22
CA ALA A 822 -33.12 -14.53 -10.80
C ALA A 822 -32.00 -13.62 -10.26
N ALA A 823 -31.50 -12.73 -11.10
CA ALA A 823 -30.57 -11.67 -10.71
C ALA A 823 -31.30 -10.35 -10.56
N THR A 824 -30.91 -9.54 -9.57
CA THR A 824 -31.49 -8.22 -9.34
C THR A 824 -30.42 -7.14 -9.24
N THR A 825 -30.78 -5.90 -9.57
CA THR A 825 -29.94 -4.73 -9.35
C THR A 825 -30.79 -3.50 -9.02
N THR A 826 -30.21 -2.55 -8.29
CA THR A 826 -30.89 -1.31 -7.92
C THR A 826 -30.67 -0.22 -8.97
N LEU A 827 -31.74 0.45 -9.37
CA LEU A 827 -31.71 1.61 -10.25
C LEU A 827 -32.29 2.82 -9.53
N ALA A 828 -31.48 3.86 -9.36
CA ALA A 828 -31.90 5.16 -8.86
C ALA A 828 -32.16 6.12 -10.03
N LEU A 829 -33.32 6.76 -10.00
CA LEU A 829 -33.75 7.77 -10.95
C LEU A 829 -33.69 9.13 -10.28
N VAL A 830 -32.88 10.04 -10.82
CA VAL A 830 -32.76 11.41 -10.34
C VAL A 830 -33.33 12.39 -11.36
N ASP A 831 -33.88 13.50 -10.88
CA ASP A 831 -34.29 14.59 -11.75
C ASP A 831 -33.07 15.07 -12.57
N ALA A 832 -33.21 15.19 -13.89
CA ALA A 832 -32.17 15.74 -14.75
C ALA A 832 -31.75 17.16 -14.31
N ALA A 833 -32.66 17.90 -13.66
CA ALA A 833 -32.35 19.20 -13.08
C ALA A 833 -31.40 19.12 -11.87
N ALA A 834 -31.29 17.99 -11.18
CA ALA A 834 -30.39 17.84 -10.03
C ALA A 834 -28.95 17.47 -10.44
N VAL A 835 -28.70 17.19 -11.72
CA VAL A 835 -27.38 16.77 -12.22
C VAL A 835 -26.44 17.97 -12.34
N THR A 836 -25.24 17.86 -11.78
CA THR A 836 -24.17 18.86 -11.87
C THR A 836 -23.00 18.35 -12.70
N VAL A 837 -22.44 19.21 -13.55
CA VAL A 837 -21.24 18.92 -14.35
C VAL A 837 -20.08 19.78 -13.83
N GLY A 838 -18.97 19.15 -13.48
CA GLY A 838 -17.70 19.82 -13.16
C GLY A 838 -16.73 19.73 -14.33
N LEU A 839 -15.80 20.68 -14.41
CA LEU A 839 -14.82 20.78 -15.50
C LEU A 839 -13.48 21.30 -14.97
N ALA A 840 -12.38 20.65 -15.34
CA ALA A 840 -11.02 21.06 -15.03
C ALA A 840 -10.08 20.80 -16.23
N PRO A 841 -8.95 21.51 -16.37
CA PRO A 841 -8.58 22.71 -15.62
C PRO A 841 -9.49 23.90 -15.97
N LEU A 842 -9.67 24.82 -15.02
CA LEU A 842 -10.36 26.09 -15.25
C LEU A 842 -9.34 27.12 -15.76
N ALA A 843 -9.69 27.86 -16.81
CA ALA A 843 -8.90 28.93 -17.42
C ALA A 843 -7.43 28.59 -17.81
N PRO A 844 -7.09 27.44 -18.41
CA PRO A 844 -5.70 27.13 -18.78
C PRO A 844 -5.15 28.11 -19.84
N THR A 845 -3.85 28.38 -19.78
CA THR A 845 -3.10 29.10 -20.83
C THR A 845 -2.15 28.13 -21.54
N THR A 846 -2.13 28.15 -22.88
CA THR A 846 -1.32 27.25 -23.72
C THR A 846 -0.76 28.01 -24.92
N ALA A 847 0.08 27.36 -25.74
CA ALA A 847 0.61 27.94 -26.98
C ALA A 847 -0.08 27.38 -28.22
N THR A 848 0.00 28.09 -29.35
CA THR A 848 -0.50 27.58 -30.63
C THR A 848 0.06 26.20 -30.95
N GLY A 849 -0.82 25.24 -31.23
CA GLY A 849 -0.49 23.85 -31.56
C GLY A 849 -0.28 22.92 -30.35
N GLN A 850 -0.33 23.44 -29.12
CA GLN A 850 -0.17 22.63 -27.91
C GLN A 850 -1.50 22.06 -27.43
N ASN A 851 -1.43 20.85 -26.89
CA ASN A 851 -2.57 20.09 -26.39
C ASN A 851 -2.89 20.46 -24.93
N VAL A 852 -4.17 20.65 -24.62
CA VAL A 852 -4.72 20.87 -23.28
C VAL A 852 -5.71 19.76 -22.99
N THR A 853 -5.50 19.03 -21.91
CA THR A 853 -6.41 17.95 -21.50
C THR A 853 -7.39 18.44 -20.45
N PHE A 854 -8.67 18.29 -20.74
CA PHE A 854 -9.79 18.59 -19.85
C PHE A 854 -10.35 17.30 -19.28
N THR A 855 -10.76 17.33 -18.01
CA THR A 855 -11.52 16.30 -17.32
C THR A 855 -12.85 16.87 -16.85
N SER A 856 -13.88 16.04 -16.83
CA SER A 856 -15.22 16.37 -16.39
C SER A 856 -15.68 15.41 -15.30
N THR A 857 -16.54 15.92 -14.42
CA THR A 857 -17.27 15.11 -13.45
C THR A 857 -18.77 15.31 -13.69
N VAL A 858 -19.57 14.27 -13.51
CA VAL A 858 -21.03 14.37 -13.56
C VAL A 858 -21.57 13.67 -12.32
N THR A 859 -22.32 14.39 -11.50
CA THR A 859 -22.92 13.85 -10.26
C THR A 859 -24.42 14.13 -10.24
N PRO A 860 -25.26 13.23 -9.67
CA PRO A 860 -24.92 11.94 -9.05
C PRO A 860 -25.01 10.74 -10.02
N LEU A 861 -24.95 10.97 -11.34
CA LEU A 861 -25.13 9.91 -12.35
C LEU A 861 -23.99 8.89 -12.32
N THR A 862 -24.31 7.64 -12.63
CA THR A 862 -23.29 6.58 -12.81
C THR A 862 -22.56 6.71 -14.14
N ASP A 863 -23.25 7.17 -15.20
CA ASP A 863 -22.60 7.55 -16.44
C ASP A 863 -22.05 8.98 -16.32
N ALA A 864 -20.74 9.07 -16.16
CA ALA A 864 -20.03 10.34 -16.09
C ALA A 864 -19.65 10.92 -17.46
N SER A 865 -19.99 10.24 -18.56
CA SER A 865 -19.57 10.67 -19.89
C SER A 865 -20.20 11.99 -20.31
N VAL A 866 -19.41 12.81 -21.00
CA VAL A 866 -19.84 14.08 -21.57
C VAL A 866 -19.54 14.11 -23.07
N THR A 867 -20.22 15.01 -23.77
CA THR A 867 -19.89 15.45 -25.12
C THR A 867 -19.10 16.76 -25.03
N TRP A 868 -17.96 16.81 -25.71
CA TRP A 868 -17.05 17.96 -25.70
C TRP A 868 -17.27 18.87 -26.91
N THR A 869 -17.41 20.16 -26.67
CA THR A 869 -17.52 21.19 -27.72
C THR A 869 -16.61 22.38 -27.43
N ALA A 870 -16.21 23.11 -28.48
CA ALA A 870 -15.35 24.27 -28.35
C ALA A 870 -15.75 25.39 -29.33
N THR A 871 -15.48 26.65 -28.99
CA THR A 871 -15.68 27.80 -29.90
C THR A 871 -14.63 27.87 -31.03
N GLY A 872 -13.68 26.94 -31.07
CA GLY A 872 -12.63 26.78 -32.07
C GLY A 872 -11.57 25.77 -31.62
N GLY A 873 -10.58 25.47 -32.46
CA GLY A 873 -9.62 24.39 -32.21
C GLY A 873 -10.18 23.00 -32.51
N THR A 874 -9.45 21.96 -32.13
CA THR A 874 -9.77 20.55 -32.41
C THR A 874 -9.60 19.67 -31.18
N PHE A 875 -10.58 18.81 -30.90
CA PHE A 875 -10.42 17.73 -29.93
C PHE A 875 -9.85 16.48 -30.59
N SER A 876 -8.98 15.77 -29.90
CA SER A 876 -8.51 14.44 -30.32
C SER A 876 -9.58 13.35 -30.11
N VAL A 877 -10.45 13.52 -29.12
CA VAL A 877 -11.59 12.63 -28.80
C VAL A 877 -12.75 13.50 -28.31
N SER A 878 -13.97 13.29 -28.81
CA SER A 878 -15.14 14.13 -28.51
C SER A 878 -16.10 13.54 -27.47
N GLY A 879 -15.75 12.42 -26.83
CA GLY A 879 -16.59 11.72 -25.85
C GLY A 879 -15.80 11.09 -24.70
N GLY A 880 -16.49 10.84 -23.59
CA GLY A 880 -15.90 10.33 -22.34
C GLY A 880 -15.73 11.44 -21.29
N THR A 881 -15.11 11.13 -20.15
CA THR A 881 -14.89 12.10 -19.07
C THR A 881 -13.68 13.00 -19.31
N THR A 882 -12.85 12.70 -20.31
CA THR A 882 -11.61 13.42 -20.61
C THR A 882 -11.54 13.75 -22.09
N ALA A 883 -11.11 14.96 -22.46
CA ALA A 883 -10.81 15.31 -23.84
C ALA A 883 -9.56 16.17 -23.94
N THR A 884 -8.74 15.92 -24.96
CA THR A 884 -7.57 16.75 -25.27
C THR A 884 -7.91 17.66 -26.44
N TRP A 885 -7.62 18.95 -26.27
CA TRP A 885 -7.96 20.01 -27.20
C TRP A 885 -6.71 20.82 -27.58
N SER A 886 -6.62 21.28 -28.82
CA SER A 886 -5.59 22.22 -29.25
C SER A 886 -6.13 23.23 -30.26
N ALA A 887 -5.43 24.36 -30.43
CA ALA A 887 -5.76 25.35 -31.45
C ALA A 887 -4.51 25.82 -32.19
N ALA A 888 -4.64 26.01 -33.50
CA ALA A 888 -3.56 26.46 -34.39
C ALA A 888 -3.37 27.99 -34.42
N SER A 889 -4.22 28.75 -33.74
CA SER A 889 -4.20 30.22 -33.73
C SER A 889 -4.32 30.74 -32.30
N ALA A 890 -3.69 31.89 -32.04
CA ALA A 890 -3.79 32.53 -30.74
C ALA A 890 -5.17 33.16 -30.54
N GLY A 891 -5.62 33.21 -29.29
CA GLY A 891 -6.93 33.72 -28.92
C GLY A 891 -7.54 33.00 -27.73
N THR A 892 -8.74 33.42 -27.34
CA THR A 892 -9.49 32.81 -26.24
C THR A 892 -10.56 31.88 -26.80
N TYR A 893 -10.55 30.62 -26.36
CA TYR A 893 -11.49 29.59 -26.78
C TYR A 893 -12.32 29.11 -25.59
N THR A 894 -13.61 28.86 -25.76
CA THR A 894 -14.46 28.28 -24.71
C THR A 894 -14.64 26.80 -24.96
N ILE A 895 -14.32 25.98 -23.97
CA ILE A 895 -14.49 24.54 -23.93
C ILE A 895 -15.73 24.23 -23.10
N THR A 896 -16.60 23.36 -23.59
CA THR A 896 -17.84 22.97 -22.92
C THR A 896 -17.96 21.45 -22.86
N ALA A 897 -18.21 20.93 -21.66
CA ALA A 897 -18.55 19.55 -21.37
C ALA A 897 -20.04 19.44 -21.09
N THR A 898 -20.80 18.72 -21.93
CA THR A 898 -22.24 18.50 -21.76
C THR A 898 -22.51 17.06 -21.35
N SER A 899 -23.22 16.81 -20.25
CA SER A 899 -23.51 15.44 -19.79
C SER A 899 -24.31 14.65 -20.82
N ASN A 900 -23.87 13.43 -21.13
CA ASN A 900 -24.63 12.53 -22.00
C ASN A 900 -25.87 11.96 -21.28
N GLY A 901 -25.75 11.70 -19.97
CA GLY A 901 -26.84 11.21 -19.13
C GLY A 901 -27.88 12.28 -18.76
N ALA A 902 -27.52 13.57 -18.85
CA ALA A 902 -28.44 14.70 -18.69
C ALA A 902 -28.09 15.83 -19.68
N PRO A 903 -28.51 15.75 -20.96
CA PRO A 903 -28.09 16.68 -22.01
C PRO A 903 -28.41 18.17 -21.78
N SER A 904 -29.30 18.48 -20.83
CA SER A 904 -29.60 19.85 -20.40
C SER A 904 -28.57 20.44 -19.43
N ARG A 905 -27.54 19.69 -19.04
CA ARG A 905 -26.51 20.09 -18.06
C ARG A 905 -25.12 20.09 -18.68
N ALA A 906 -24.41 21.20 -18.52
CA ALA A 906 -23.08 21.40 -19.05
C ALA A 906 -22.23 22.32 -18.14
N ALA A 907 -20.92 22.23 -18.28
CA ALA A 907 -19.94 23.15 -17.69
C ALA A 907 -19.02 23.70 -18.78
N SER A 908 -18.57 24.94 -18.64
CA SER A 908 -17.71 25.60 -19.62
C SER A 908 -16.52 26.30 -18.96
N THR A 909 -15.39 26.35 -19.66
CA THR A 909 -14.17 27.09 -19.27
C THR A 909 -13.55 27.78 -20.48
N THR A 910 -12.78 28.84 -20.26
CA THR A 910 -11.99 29.48 -21.31
C THR A 910 -10.57 28.92 -21.38
N VAL A 911 -9.93 28.97 -22.53
CA VAL A 911 -8.53 28.61 -22.78
C VAL A 911 -7.87 29.76 -23.49
N ASN A 912 -6.79 30.29 -22.92
CA ASN A 912 -6.03 31.36 -23.55
C ASN A 912 -4.85 30.77 -24.34
N VAL A 913 -4.84 30.94 -25.66
CA VAL A 913 -3.79 30.42 -26.53
C VAL A 913 -2.88 31.57 -26.95
N LEU A 914 -1.60 31.47 -26.59
CA LEU A 914 -0.57 32.47 -26.88
C LEU A 914 0.12 32.19 -28.21
N ASP A 915 0.46 33.26 -28.94
CA ASP A 915 1.36 33.23 -30.09
C ASP A 915 2.81 33.38 -29.59
N LEU A 916 3.58 32.29 -29.65
CA LEU A 916 4.99 32.30 -29.25
C LEU A 916 5.95 32.81 -30.34
N GLY A 917 5.46 33.09 -31.56
CA GLY A 917 6.29 33.50 -32.71
C GLY A 917 6.88 34.91 -32.61
N SER A 918 6.50 35.69 -31.59
CA SER A 918 6.90 37.10 -31.41
C SER A 918 7.78 37.37 -30.19
N ILE A 919 8.21 36.33 -29.46
CA ILE A 919 8.99 36.47 -28.23
C ILE A 919 10.41 36.99 -28.54
N ALA A 920 10.72 38.18 -28.01
CA ALA A 920 12.03 38.80 -28.08
C ALA A 920 12.67 38.85 -26.68
N LEU A 921 13.58 37.91 -26.41
CA LEU A 921 14.36 37.92 -25.17
C LEU A 921 15.38 39.06 -25.18
N THR A 922 15.64 39.63 -24.01
CA THR A 922 16.70 40.63 -23.78
C THR A 922 17.49 40.26 -22.54
N LEU A 923 18.81 40.54 -22.52
CA LEU A 923 19.66 40.36 -21.35
C LEU A 923 20.13 41.71 -20.81
N THR A 924 20.01 41.90 -19.50
CA THR A 924 20.52 43.09 -18.80
C THR A 924 21.46 42.67 -17.67
N PRO A 925 22.72 43.13 -17.65
CA PRO A 925 23.36 43.95 -18.69
C PRO A 925 23.72 43.12 -19.95
N ALA A 926 23.75 43.75 -21.12
CA ALA A 926 24.15 43.07 -22.37
C ALA A 926 25.67 42.81 -22.45
N THR A 927 26.46 43.56 -21.68
CA THR A 927 27.91 43.35 -21.52
C THR A 927 28.34 43.56 -20.08
N ALA A 928 29.36 42.83 -19.64
CA ALA A 928 30.01 43.04 -18.34
C ALA A 928 31.53 42.95 -18.47
N VAL A 929 32.26 43.83 -17.79
CA VAL A 929 33.73 43.77 -17.72
C VAL A 929 34.12 43.41 -16.29
N LEU A 930 34.78 42.26 -16.12
CA LEU A 930 35.13 41.70 -14.83
C LEU A 930 36.65 41.60 -14.65
N ARG A 931 37.09 41.58 -13.40
CA ARG A 931 38.46 41.21 -13.00
C ARG A 931 38.47 39.75 -12.54
N PRO A 932 39.65 39.11 -12.45
CA PRO A 932 39.78 37.79 -11.84
C PRO A 932 39.16 37.78 -10.45
N GLY A 933 38.35 36.77 -10.12
CA GLY A 933 37.59 36.69 -8.87
C GLY A 933 36.30 37.54 -8.81
N GLY A 934 35.99 38.31 -9.85
CA GLY A 934 34.77 39.13 -9.92
C GLY A 934 33.52 38.35 -10.33
N SER A 935 32.34 38.91 -10.04
CA SER A 935 31.04 38.37 -10.45
C SER A 935 30.11 39.44 -11.04
N ALA A 936 29.19 39.02 -11.91
CA ALA A 936 28.08 39.85 -12.40
C ALA A 936 26.80 39.04 -12.54
N THR A 937 25.66 39.68 -12.27
CA THR A 937 24.31 39.11 -12.42
C THR A 937 23.66 39.62 -13.70
N PHE A 938 23.08 38.70 -14.46
CA PHE A 938 22.36 38.94 -15.70
C PHE A 938 20.90 38.57 -15.52
N THR A 939 19.98 39.40 -16.00
CA THR A 939 18.54 39.16 -15.94
C THR A 939 17.98 39.05 -17.36
N ALA A 940 17.17 38.03 -17.61
CA ALA A 940 16.43 37.86 -18.85
C ALA A 940 15.06 38.56 -18.77
N GLY A 941 14.74 39.37 -19.78
CA GLY A 941 13.45 40.03 -19.94
C GLY A 941 12.77 39.63 -21.25
N GLY A 942 11.45 39.72 -21.30
CA GLY A 942 10.65 39.38 -22.50
C GLY A 942 10.21 37.91 -22.58
N ASP A 943 10.26 37.18 -21.46
CA ASP A 943 9.93 35.74 -21.35
C ASP A 943 8.45 35.48 -20.97
N LEU A 944 7.66 36.53 -20.80
CA LEU A 944 6.23 36.46 -20.41
C LEU A 944 5.98 35.68 -19.09
N GLY A 945 6.99 35.55 -18.22
CA GLY A 945 6.90 34.79 -16.96
C GLY A 945 7.06 33.28 -17.11
N LEU A 946 7.50 32.80 -18.28
CA LEU A 946 7.61 31.37 -18.62
C LEU A 946 9.04 30.80 -18.49
N GLY A 947 10.03 31.64 -18.19
CA GLY A 947 11.39 31.19 -17.88
C GLY A 947 12.33 31.04 -19.09
N VAL A 948 13.62 31.05 -18.78
CA VAL A 948 14.72 30.80 -19.71
C VAL A 948 15.71 29.76 -19.14
N ASP A 949 16.44 29.09 -20.02
CA ASP A 949 17.59 28.23 -19.69
C ASP A 949 18.90 28.97 -19.99
N TRP A 950 19.88 28.90 -19.08
CA TRP A 950 21.15 29.62 -19.19
C TRP A 950 22.29 28.72 -19.66
N THR A 951 23.16 29.25 -20.53
CA THR A 951 24.38 28.56 -21.00
C THR A 951 25.56 29.51 -21.08
N LEU A 952 26.76 29.05 -20.67
CA LEU A 952 28.00 29.81 -20.70
C LEU A 952 29.06 29.08 -21.53
N THR A 953 29.79 29.82 -22.35
CA THR A 953 30.93 29.30 -23.12
C THR A 953 32.24 29.55 -22.36
N ALA A 954 32.94 28.47 -21.93
CA ALA A 954 34.26 28.43 -21.25
C ALA A 954 34.25 28.24 -19.69
N PRO A 955 35.41 27.98 -19.01
CA PRO A 955 35.48 27.31 -17.70
C PRO A 955 35.21 28.22 -16.49
N ALA A 956 34.22 29.11 -16.60
CA ALA A 956 33.70 29.89 -15.48
C ALA A 956 32.48 29.18 -14.88
N THR A 957 32.19 29.46 -13.61
CA THR A 957 31.02 28.90 -12.92
C THR A 957 29.88 29.90 -12.97
N HIS A 958 28.68 29.47 -13.37
CA HIS A 958 27.45 30.25 -13.25
C HIS A 958 26.46 29.58 -12.30
N ALA A 959 25.72 30.38 -11.55
CA ALA A 959 24.67 29.93 -10.64
C ALA A 959 23.33 30.56 -11.05
N GLU A 960 22.31 29.74 -11.24
CA GLU A 960 21.01 30.15 -11.76
C GLU A 960 20.01 30.39 -10.62
N THR A 961 19.28 31.51 -10.70
CA THR A 961 18.21 31.88 -9.77
C THR A 961 17.02 32.46 -10.55
N GLY A 962 16.09 31.60 -10.96
CA GLY A 962 14.90 32.02 -11.72
C GLY A 962 15.26 32.68 -13.07
N LEU A 963 14.76 33.90 -13.31
CA LEU A 963 15.07 34.70 -14.51
C LEU A 963 16.41 35.43 -14.46
N ALA A 964 17.23 35.16 -13.44
CA ALA A 964 18.56 35.73 -13.30
C ALA A 964 19.62 34.63 -13.19
N SER A 965 20.82 34.92 -13.67
CA SER A 965 22.00 34.06 -13.52
C SER A 965 23.21 34.91 -13.12
N THR A 966 24.00 34.42 -12.17
CA THR A 966 25.24 35.09 -11.74
C THR A 966 26.44 34.32 -12.26
N VAL A 967 27.31 35.00 -13.01
CA VAL A 967 28.55 34.43 -13.52
C VAL A 967 29.70 34.87 -12.63
N THR A 968 30.47 33.90 -12.11
CA THR A 968 31.65 34.12 -11.29
C THR A 968 32.89 33.65 -12.03
N VAL A 969 33.89 34.53 -12.12
CA VAL A 969 35.16 34.25 -12.78
C VAL A 969 36.16 33.73 -11.74
N PRO A 970 36.93 32.66 -12.03
CA PRO A 970 37.97 32.16 -11.11
C PRO A 970 38.94 33.27 -10.67
N SER A 971 39.45 33.17 -9.43
CA SER A 971 40.42 34.13 -8.85
C SER A 971 41.83 34.02 -9.43
N THR A 972 42.08 33.03 -10.28
CA THR A 972 43.35 32.88 -10.99
C THR A 972 43.55 34.02 -11.97
N THR A 973 44.66 34.74 -11.87
CA THR A 973 44.99 35.84 -12.78
C THR A 973 45.19 35.33 -14.21
N PRO A 974 44.32 35.67 -15.18
CA PRO A 974 44.53 35.35 -16.57
C PRO A 974 45.63 36.26 -17.12
N LEU A 975 46.57 35.66 -17.86
CA LEU A 975 47.65 36.39 -18.51
C LEU A 975 47.06 37.34 -19.58
N ALA A 976 46.14 36.87 -20.41
CA ALA A 976 45.48 37.67 -21.45
C ALA A 976 44.00 37.99 -21.17
N THR A 977 43.48 39.04 -21.80
CA THR A 977 42.05 39.38 -21.75
C THR A 977 41.21 38.29 -22.44
N ALA A 978 40.21 37.74 -21.73
CA ALA A 978 39.33 36.69 -22.22
C ALA A 978 37.89 37.19 -22.39
N THR A 979 37.15 36.64 -23.36
CA THR A 979 35.73 36.96 -23.58
C THR A 979 34.87 35.70 -23.49
N TYR A 980 33.77 35.77 -22.74
CA TYR A 980 32.80 34.70 -22.53
C TYR A 980 31.43 35.14 -23.06
N THR A 981 30.64 34.19 -23.57
CA THR A 981 29.26 34.45 -24.00
C THR A 981 28.28 33.71 -23.09
N LEU A 982 27.40 34.47 -22.43
CA LEU A 982 26.25 33.95 -21.68
C LEU A 982 25.02 34.00 -22.59
N THR A 983 24.27 32.90 -22.70
CA THR A 983 23.06 32.81 -23.54
C THR A 983 21.87 32.37 -22.70
N ALA A 984 20.77 33.13 -22.76
CA ALA A 984 19.46 32.74 -22.26
C ALA A 984 18.59 32.23 -23.42
N THR A 985 17.96 31.06 -23.25
CA THR A 985 17.06 30.45 -24.25
C THR A 985 15.67 30.30 -23.64
N HIS A 986 14.59 30.72 -24.31
CA HIS A 986 13.24 30.60 -23.75
C HIS A 986 12.81 29.12 -23.65
N LYS A 987 12.20 28.73 -22.52
CA LYS A 987 11.83 27.33 -22.22
C LYS A 987 10.80 26.67 -23.15
N LEU A 988 9.97 27.47 -23.83
CA LEU A 988 8.87 27.00 -24.70
C LEU A 988 9.11 27.45 -26.15
N ALA A 989 9.55 28.69 -26.35
CA ALA A 989 10.00 29.19 -27.64
C ALA A 989 11.53 29.03 -27.78
N THR A 990 12.02 27.79 -27.89
CA THR A 990 13.47 27.47 -27.88
C THR A 990 14.28 28.16 -29.01
N ALA A 991 13.60 28.71 -30.01
CA ALA A 991 14.18 29.56 -31.04
C ALA A 991 14.50 30.99 -30.56
N ALA A 992 13.82 31.50 -29.54
CA ALA A 992 14.05 32.81 -28.94
C ALA A 992 15.24 32.73 -27.96
N LYS A 993 16.30 33.49 -28.25
CA LYS A 993 17.54 33.54 -27.49
C LYS A 993 18.02 34.98 -27.31
N ALA A 994 18.70 35.24 -26.20
CA ALA A 994 19.42 36.49 -25.96
C ALA A 994 20.82 36.19 -25.42
N THR A 995 21.81 36.97 -25.83
CA THR A 995 23.21 36.78 -25.45
C THR A 995 23.80 38.01 -24.76
N ALA A 996 24.74 37.77 -23.85
CA ALA A 996 25.51 38.79 -23.17
C ALA A 996 27.00 38.46 -23.23
N THR A 997 27.82 39.49 -23.40
CA THR A 997 29.28 39.35 -23.54
C THR A 997 29.98 39.73 -22.24
N ILE A 998 30.80 38.84 -21.71
CA ILE A 998 31.57 39.05 -20.49
C ILE A 998 33.05 39.14 -20.85
N THR A 999 33.69 40.27 -20.57
CA THR A 999 35.12 40.48 -20.82
C THR A 999 35.88 40.46 -19.50
N VAL A 1000 36.80 39.51 -19.34
CA VAL A 1000 37.70 39.45 -18.18
C VAL A 1000 39.05 40.03 -18.59
N ARG A 1001 39.46 41.14 -17.96
CA ARG A 1001 40.74 41.79 -18.28
C ARG A 1001 41.91 41.00 -17.68
N GLY A 1002 42.93 40.72 -18.51
CA GLY A 1002 44.23 40.18 -18.08
C GLY A 1002 45.13 41.26 -17.48
N LEU A 1003 46.24 40.84 -16.87
CA LEU A 1003 47.28 41.75 -16.33
C LEU A 1003 48.39 42.12 -17.33
N ASP A 1004 48.43 41.45 -18.48
CA ASP A 1004 49.25 41.80 -19.64
C ASP A 1004 48.63 43.05 -20.32
N LEU A 1005 49.16 44.22 -19.97
CA LEU A 1005 48.65 45.53 -20.39
C LEU A 1005 49.23 45.95 -21.75
N ASP A 1006 50.38 45.39 -22.16
CA ASP A 1006 50.99 45.67 -23.46
C ASP A 1006 50.76 44.57 -24.51
N GLY A 1007 50.22 43.42 -24.10
CA GLY A 1007 49.71 42.36 -24.97
C GLY A 1007 50.79 41.40 -25.46
N ASP A 1008 51.96 41.34 -24.81
CA ASP A 1008 53.09 40.51 -25.21
C ASP A 1008 53.07 39.08 -24.64
N GLY A 1009 52.11 38.79 -23.77
CA GLY A 1009 51.88 37.50 -23.14
C GLY A 1009 52.73 37.23 -21.90
N ALA A 1010 53.54 38.19 -21.43
CA ALA A 1010 54.43 38.04 -20.28
C ALA A 1010 54.23 39.18 -19.27
N LEU A 1011 53.97 38.84 -18.00
CA LEU A 1011 53.91 39.85 -16.94
C LEU A 1011 55.30 40.43 -16.67
N GLY A 1012 55.52 41.65 -17.15
CA GLY A 1012 56.85 42.25 -17.22
C GLY A 1012 56.93 43.69 -16.72
N PHE A 1013 58.17 44.21 -16.76
CA PHE A 1013 58.46 45.61 -16.43
C PHE A 1013 57.71 46.60 -17.34
N CYS A 1014 57.40 46.18 -18.57
CA CYS A 1014 56.68 46.98 -19.57
C CYS A 1014 55.19 47.14 -19.21
N ASP A 1015 54.52 46.11 -18.68
CA ASP A 1015 53.17 46.24 -18.11
C ASP A 1015 53.15 47.18 -16.91
N LEU A 1016 54.18 47.07 -16.05
CA LEU A 1016 54.33 47.92 -14.87
C LEU A 1016 54.53 49.39 -15.26
N LEU A 1017 55.31 49.66 -16.32
CA LEU A 1017 55.46 50.99 -16.90
C LEU A 1017 54.16 51.52 -17.51
N THR A 1018 53.40 50.65 -18.17
CA THR A 1018 52.13 50.99 -18.79
C THR A 1018 51.09 51.35 -17.73
N LEU A 1019 51.05 50.61 -16.61
CA LEU A 1019 50.21 50.92 -15.46
C LEU A 1019 50.65 52.22 -14.77
N ALA A 1020 51.95 52.44 -14.59
CA ALA A 1020 52.51 53.66 -14.01
C ALA A 1020 52.23 54.91 -14.88
N GLY A 1021 52.26 54.75 -16.21
CA GLY A 1021 51.96 55.81 -17.17
C GLY A 1021 50.50 56.27 -17.17
N GLN A 1022 49.56 55.39 -16.80
CA GLN A 1022 48.13 55.73 -16.71
C GLN A 1022 47.76 56.56 -15.46
N TRP A 1023 48.66 56.67 -14.47
CA TRP A 1023 48.43 57.44 -13.23
C TRP A 1023 49.29 58.71 -13.08
N GLY A 1024 50.15 59.03 -14.05
CA GLY A 1024 50.86 60.31 -14.12
C GLY A 1024 50.11 61.34 -14.97
N LYS A 1025 49.49 62.35 -14.33
CA LYS A 1025 49.02 63.55 -15.02
C LYS A 1025 50.21 64.48 -15.33
N ASP A 1026 50.39 64.74 -16.63
CA ASP A 1026 51.07 65.90 -17.23
C ASP A 1026 52.60 65.80 -17.33
N ALA A 1027 53.09 65.81 -18.57
CA ALA A 1027 54.45 65.50 -18.99
C ALA A 1027 55.56 66.54 -18.61
N SER A 1028 55.74 66.89 -17.32
CA SER A 1028 56.87 67.76 -16.93
C SER A 1028 57.51 67.56 -15.55
N SER A 1029 57.24 66.47 -14.82
CA SER A 1029 58.10 66.10 -13.67
C SER A 1029 58.01 64.59 -13.34
N PRO A 1030 59.11 63.91 -12.97
CA PRO A 1030 59.06 62.50 -12.57
C PRO A 1030 58.22 62.33 -11.30
N ALA A 1031 57.34 61.33 -11.31
CA ALA A 1031 56.50 60.96 -10.17
C ALA A 1031 57.36 60.67 -8.93
N ASN A 1032 56.96 61.26 -7.80
CA ASN A 1032 57.69 61.20 -6.54
C ASN A 1032 56.74 60.75 -5.44
N PHE A 1033 56.71 59.44 -5.17
CA PHE A 1033 56.20 58.96 -3.90
C PHE A 1033 57.29 59.26 -2.84
N LYS A 1034 56.90 60.01 -1.80
CA LYS A 1034 57.62 60.44 -0.58
C LYS A 1034 58.83 61.39 -0.61
N GLY A 1035 59.28 61.95 -1.73
CA GLY A 1035 60.21 63.10 -1.72
C GLY A 1035 61.62 62.88 -2.29
N SER A 1036 62.07 61.65 -2.50
CA SER A 1036 63.50 61.32 -2.60
C SER A 1036 64.09 61.26 -4.01
N GLY A 1037 63.27 61.34 -5.06
CA GLY A 1037 63.74 61.42 -6.45
C GLY A 1037 64.20 60.10 -7.10
N THR A 1038 63.99 58.94 -6.46
CA THR A 1038 64.14 57.60 -7.07
C THR A 1038 63.08 56.65 -6.52
N VAL A 1039 62.49 55.80 -7.37
CA VAL A 1039 61.57 54.74 -6.96
C VAL A 1039 62.35 53.65 -6.22
N ASP A 1040 61.96 53.33 -4.99
CA ASP A 1040 62.60 52.29 -4.16
C ASP A 1040 61.63 51.16 -3.78
N ASP A 1041 62.15 50.10 -3.16
CA ASP A 1041 61.40 48.90 -2.79
C ASP A 1041 60.20 49.19 -1.87
N THR A 1042 60.19 50.33 -1.18
CA THR A 1042 59.08 50.76 -0.32
C THR A 1042 57.89 51.27 -1.14
N ASP A 1043 58.14 51.86 -2.31
CA ASP A 1043 57.09 52.33 -3.22
C ASP A 1043 56.39 51.13 -3.88
N LEU A 1044 57.17 50.09 -4.21
CA LEU A 1044 56.65 48.81 -4.71
C LEU A 1044 55.85 48.07 -3.65
N ALA A 1045 56.30 48.07 -2.38
CA ALA A 1045 55.56 47.49 -1.27
C ALA A 1045 54.21 48.19 -1.02
N THR A 1046 54.16 49.52 -1.19
CA THR A 1046 52.93 50.34 -1.04
C THR A 1046 51.93 50.08 -2.17
N LEU A 1047 52.41 49.88 -3.40
CA LEU A 1047 51.57 49.51 -4.54
C LEU A 1047 51.00 48.09 -4.39
N LEU A 1048 51.80 47.13 -3.92
CA LEU A 1048 51.34 45.75 -3.68
C LEU A 1048 50.32 45.66 -2.54
N THR A 1049 50.43 46.48 -1.50
CA THR A 1049 49.43 46.50 -0.41
C THR A 1049 48.10 47.15 -0.78
N GLN A 1050 48.05 47.94 -1.86
CA GLN A 1050 46.78 48.49 -2.40
C GLN A 1050 46.13 47.57 -3.46
N LEU A 1051 46.84 46.54 -3.92
CA LEU A 1051 46.39 45.56 -4.92
C LEU A 1051 45.94 44.22 -4.31
N GLN A 1052 46.16 44.01 -3.01
CA GLN A 1052 45.52 42.96 -2.19
C GLN A 1052 44.19 43.48 -1.63
#